data_AF-A0A3M7LAF1-F1
#
_entry.id   AF-A0A3M7LAF1-F1
#
_cell.length_a   1.000
_cell.length_b   1.000
_cell.length_c   1.000
_cell.angle_alpha   90.00
_cell.angle_beta   90.00
_cell.angle_gamma   90.00
#
_symmetry.space_group_name_H-M   'P 1'
#
loop_
_entity.id
_entity.type
_entity.pdbx_description
1 polymer ?
#
loop_
_entity_poly.entity_id
_entity_poly.type
_entity_poly.pdbx_seq_one_letter_code
_entity_poly.pdbx_strand_id
1 'polypeptide(L)'
;MNKLTILGNTHPIIGQKEMYSIVSLTNTGLGLSHQPFGELIKTSKREWDVMIQTKTGWRKANNNKEGDRVPYTFGQKSLKYKGIKIVVRQGEDYGELIIHPQRAKEQRISKVELLDVNYQKIPKGKKISYKDTIIARAYCIEMFNMPISFTLWEDDANGEGHNPMINGLNRINLIPVFDTVNEDGIAQVSFRLPEYTLAVQIANARTGLGDKDEGATHEYYVTADAVESHIQKASANVNVINPTYNPLPTRKREMPKVQVPPPIKPEIVPAKPKPEMDSPKFAITPGGKNREDLEGKLLGAEFVDENGKRLHSSRVGTLVFLKILAKDMKNKKVKIKIWEEDNFLWTHDLIFEKDLVLVGDTNFTWVHLTRKLFDKAKDGGTDSSRQDYFIEVIYRETSVKSAVMPVTLDAIPTEVSKGRSAAVIKEPISEKREDKICECEAKVKAFMRMIRIGEGTEDEDGYTRIVGGSSFADYGKNMSTHPKVYISKYDSTAAGAYQITKTNWNSDNFASWRNDNNVNDFSKESQDIYCVYLIIKKKKAFDNINSGDIDGAISKCSKEWASLPGAGYGQREESREKIKEKYKDFLKQELRGSSNLYIKAGFLEKYFGIHCCKNLPKVEKSDSSDIIVEFDGNIEEERRKVVSEKTKNILKKAAKSSGNKKVVITSTIRSPRKQAEAMYNNEKNGKHIKYATPGRQVLDIYNQTKSFGREKTINAMIEKIVELSKQGKRVSLHCVAESEYAKLNIIDVSYIKGLTDYKKFILDVANDSSVFKIIHPIKSIGTSGKINYDEGEPAIHIEIKQ
;
A
#
# COMPACT_ATOMS: atom_id res chain seq x y z
N MET A 1 31.60 46.22 20.50
CA MET A 1 31.36 45.06 19.61
C MET A 1 32.64 44.25 19.44
N ASN A 2 32.82 43.20 20.22
CA ASN A 2 33.88 42.23 19.99
C ASN A 2 33.49 41.28 18.85
N LYS A 3 34.46 40.93 18.00
CA LYS A 3 34.27 39.98 16.90
C LYS A 3 34.31 38.56 17.47
N LEU A 4 33.20 37.83 17.38
CA LEU A 4 33.11 36.43 17.78
C LEU A 4 33.65 35.54 16.64
N THR A 5 34.54 34.61 16.96
CA THR A 5 35.05 33.62 15.99
C THR A 5 34.21 32.35 16.09
N ILE A 6 33.50 32.02 15.01
CA ILE A 6 32.75 30.76 14.88
C ILE A 6 33.71 29.66 14.39
N LEU A 7 33.73 28.53 15.10
CA LEU A 7 34.34 27.26 14.67
C LEU A 7 33.27 26.33 14.11
N GLY A 8 33.58 25.67 13.00
CA GLY A 8 32.77 24.61 12.40
C GLY A 8 33.13 24.38 10.93
N ASN A 9 32.53 23.37 10.31
CA ASN A 9 32.82 23.00 8.93
C ASN A 9 32.31 24.07 7.94
N THR A 10 33.21 24.64 7.13
CA THR A 10 32.86 25.60 6.08
C THR A 10 32.36 24.94 4.80
N HIS A 11 32.60 23.63 4.65
CA HIS A 11 32.18 22.83 3.49
C HIS A 11 31.35 21.61 3.91
N PRO A 12 30.18 21.82 4.54
CA PRO A 12 29.36 20.74 5.08
C PRO A 12 28.75 19.90 3.96
N ILE A 13 28.73 18.57 4.14
CA ILE A 13 28.05 17.66 3.21
C ILE A 13 26.54 17.72 3.45
N ILE A 14 25.74 17.91 2.40
CA ILE A 14 24.29 18.01 2.56
C ILE A 14 23.67 16.75 3.20
N GLY A 15 22.70 16.97 4.08
CA GLY A 15 22.05 15.95 4.90
C GLY A 15 22.87 15.43 6.08
N GLN A 16 24.13 15.86 6.28
CA GLN A 16 24.90 15.56 7.48
C GLN A 16 24.71 16.64 8.55
N LYS A 17 24.77 16.23 9.82
CA LYS A 17 24.64 17.13 10.97
C LYS A 17 26.02 17.63 11.38
N GLU A 18 26.20 18.94 11.40
CA GLU A 18 27.45 19.62 11.65
C GLU A 18 27.33 20.50 12.89
N MET A 19 28.38 20.55 13.72
CA MET A 19 28.38 21.31 14.97
C MET A 19 29.17 22.61 14.80
N TYR A 20 28.60 23.71 15.28
CA TYR A 20 29.23 25.03 15.30
C TYR A 20 29.29 25.57 16.72
N SER A 21 30.39 26.24 17.06
CA SER A 21 30.63 26.81 18.40
C SER A 21 31.45 28.09 18.30
N ILE A 22 31.55 28.88 19.38
CA ILE A 22 32.46 30.03 19.39
C ILE A 22 33.73 29.75 20.21
N VAL A 23 34.85 30.39 19.83
CA VAL A 23 36.07 30.41 20.65
C VAL A 23 35.92 31.45 21.75
N SER A 24 35.92 31.03 23.01
CA SER A 24 36.08 31.96 24.14
C SER A 24 37.57 32.20 24.34
N LEU A 25 38.08 33.34 23.87
CA LEU A 25 39.43 33.79 24.21
C LEU A 25 39.42 34.32 25.65
N THR A 26 39.37 33.44 26.65
CA THR A 26 39.89 33.76 27.98
C THR A 26 41.35 33.36 28.00
N ASN A 27 42.20 34.30 27.63
CA ASN A 27 43.64 34.17 27.78
C ASN A 27 44.03 34.24 29.27
N THR A 28 45.09 33.49 29.60
CA THR A 28 46.04 33.61 30.72
C THR A 28 45.62 33.20 32.14
N GLY A 29 46.15 32.04 32.57
CA GLY A 29 47.18 31.95 33.63
C GLY A 29 46.85 32.40 35.06
N LEU A 30 46.91 31.44 35.99
CA LEU A 30 47.17 31.59 37.44
C LEU A 30 46.34 32.60 38.24
N GLY A 31 45.49 32.10 39.15
CA GLY A 31 44.99 32.90 40.26
C GLY A 31 43.80 32.28 40.99
N LEU A 32 44.06 31.65 42.14
CA LEU A 32 43.05 31.41 43.17
C LEU A 32 42.41 32.74 43.59
N SER A 33 41.09 32.85 43.56
CA SER A 33 40.39 33.63 44.59
C SER A 33 38.99 33.06 44.87
N HIS A 34 38.77 32.74 46.14
CA HIS A 34 37.45 32.59 46.72
C HIS A 34 36.86 33.99 46.93
N GLN A 35 35.64 34.23 46.46
CA GLN A 35 34.67 35.04 47.22
C GLN A 35 33.22 34.70 46.81
N PRO A 36 32.27 34.65 47.76
CA PRO A 36 30.88 34.31 47.51
C PRO A 36 30.00 35.58 47.35
N PHE A 37 28.78 35.35 46.85
CA PHE A 37 27.63 36.26 46.78
C PHE A 37 27.61 37.32 45.65
N GLY A 38 26.62 37.14 44.77
CA GLY A 38 25.58 38.18 44.67
C GLY A 38 25.67 39.20 43.54
N GLU A 39 25.91 38.78 42.30
CA GLU A 39 25.32 39.45 41.13
C GLU A 39 25.32 38.47 39.95
N LEU A 40 24.15 37.92 39.63
CA LEU A 40 23.94 37.21 38.38
C LEU A 40 24.08 38.23 37.25
N ILE A 41 25.31 38.41 36.72
CA ILE A 41 25.49 38.94 35.37
C ILE A 41 24.64 38.04 34.49
N LYS A 42 23.48 38.55 34.05
CA LYS A 42 22.71 37.95 32.96
C LYS A 42 23.65 37.97 31.75
N THR A 43 24.43 36.91 31.58
CA THR A 43 25.16 36.69 30.34
C THR A 43 24.10 36.68 29.24
N SER A 44 24.19 37.66 28.33
CA SER A 44 23.29 37.77 27.19
C SER A 44 23.36 36.44 26.43
N LYS A 45 22.20 35.88 26.13
CA LYS A 45 22.11 34.61 25.41
C LYS A 45 22.73 34.76 24.03
N ARG A 46 23.44 33.72 23.58
CA ARG A 46 24.04 33.66 22.24
C ARG A 46 22.97 33.21 21.25
N GLU A 47 22.64 34.10 20.31
CA GLU A 47 21.66 33.84 19.25
C GLU A 47 22.38 33.56 17.94
N TRP A 48 21.98 32.48 17.27
CA TRP A 48 22.56 32.03 16.02
C TRP A 48 21.53 32.06 14.90
N ASP A 49 21.92 32.60 13.75
CA ASP A 49 21.09 32.74 12.56
C ASP A 49 21.79 32.21 11.32
N VAL A 50 21.02 31.71 10.35
CA VAL A 50 21.51 31.38 9.02
C VAL A 50 21.01 32.43 8.03
N MET A 51 21.93 33.02 7.27
CA MET A 51 21.65 34.03 6.26
C MET A 51 21.90 33.45 4.87
N ILE A 52 20.99 33.73 3.94
CA ILE A 52 21.04 33.28 2.55
C ILE A 52 21.18 34.50 1.65
N GLN A 53 22.11 34.44 0.70
CA GLN A 53 22.35 35.51 -0.26
C GLN A 53 21.25 35.51 -1.33
N THR A 54 20.63 36.67 -1.52
CA THR A 54 19.63 36.95 -2.56
C THR A 54 20.17 38.01 -3.53
N LYS A 55 19.40 38.34 -4.58
CA LYS A 55 19.77 39.40 -5.53
C LYS A 55 19.86 40.79 -4.89
N THR A 56 19.12 41.04 -3.81
CA THR A 56 19.00 42.35 -3.15
C THR A 56 19.71 42.42 -1.79
N GLY A 57 20.45 41.37 -1.40
CA GLY A 57 21.16 41.32 -0.12
C GLY A 57 21.00 39.99 0.62
N TRP A 58 21.24 39.99 1.93
CA TRP A 58 21.14 38.80 2.77
C TRP A 58 19.77 38.70 3.43
N ARG A 59 19.10 37.55 3.29
CA ARG A 59 17.85 37.24 4.00
C ARG A 59 18.10 36.25 5.13
N LYS A 60 17.43 36.44 6.26
CA LYS A 60 17.45 35.48 7.38
C LYS A 60 16.60 34.24 7.04
N ALA A 61 17.10 33.06 7.36
CA ALA A 61 16.39 31.80 7.26
C ALA A 61 15.71 31.45 8.60
N ASN A 62 14.57 30.74 8.57
CA ASN A 62 13.85 30.31 9.77
C ASN A 62 14.55 29.11 10.44
N ASN A 63 15.67 29.35 11.12
CA ASN A 63 16.45 28.31 11.82
C ASN A 63 17.26 28.88 12.99
N ASN A 64 16.66 29.79 13.76
CA ASN A 64 17.35 30.48 14.84
C ASN A 64 17.64 29.49 15.97
N LYS A 65 18.82 29.56 16.58
CA LYS A 65 19.23 28.68 17.68
C LYS A 65 19.89 29.48 18.80
N GLU A 66 19.80 28.97 20.02
CA GLU A 66 20.45 29.55 21.18
C GLU A 66 21.46 28.57 21.78
N GLY A 67 22.52 29.10 22.38
CA GLY A 67 23.49 28.34 23.17
C GLY A 67 24.93 28.43 22.68
N ASP A 68 25.83 27.76 23.40
CA ASP A 68 27.28 27.84 23.13
C ASP A 68 27.73 26.96 21.96
N ARG A 69 26.97 25.89 21.69
CA ARG A 69 27.18 24.97 20.58
C ARG A 69 25.85 24.66 19.91
N VAL A 70 25.77 24.83 18.60
CA VAL A 70 24.54 24.64 17.83
C VAL A 70 24.75 23.66 16.66
N PRO A 71 23.82 22.72 16.43
CA PRO A 71 23.87 21.86 15.26
C PRO A 71 23.23 22.52 14.04
N TYR A 72 23.80 22.38 12.86
CA TYR A 72 23.14 22.73 11.59
C TYR A 72 23.19 21.56 10.60
N THR A 73 22.18 21.47 9.75
CA THR A 73 22.09 20.52 8.64
C THR A 73 21.59 21.27 7.42
N PHE A 74 22.31 21.12 6.31
CA PHE A 74 21.99 21.76 5.04
C PHE A 74 21.32 20.74 4.10
N GLY A 75 20.22 21.13 3.46
CA GLY A 75 19.45 20.25 2.58
C GLY A 75 19.80 20.41 1.10
N GLN A 76 19.14 19.68 0.20
CA GLN A 76 19.38 19.73 -1.25
C GLN A 76 19.31 21.17 -1.80
N LYS A 77 18.29 21.94 -1.39
CA LYS A 77 18.11 23.34 -1.78
C LYS A 77 19.31 24.25 -1.44
N SER A 78 20.12 23.89 -0.45
CA SER A 78 21.28 24.68 -0.05
C SER A 78 22.35 24.76 -1.16
N LEU A 79 22.44 23.78 -2.05
CA LEU A 79 23.35 23.79 -3.20
C LEU A 79 23.01 24.86 -4.25
N LYS A 80 21.78 25.35 -4.26
CA LYS A 80 21.32 26.37 -5.23
C LYS A 80 21.60 27.80 -4.78
N TYR A 81 21.90 28.02 -3.50
CA TYR A 81 22.10 29.36 -2.99
C TYR A 81 23.48 29.88 -3.41
N LYS A 82 23.52 31.14 -3.87
CA LYS A 82 24.76 31.81 -4.25
C LYS A 82 25.74 31.98 -3.08
N GLY A 83 25.20 32.12 -1.88
CA GLY A 83 25.97 32.22 -0.65
C GLY A 83 25.12 31.91 0.57
N ILE A 84 25.73 31.24 1.56
CA ILE A 84 25.13 30.95 2.86
C ILE A 84 26.14 31.40 3.91
N LYS A 85 25.68 32.04 4.98
CA LYS A 85 26.53 32.32 6.14
C LYS A 85 25.79 32.09 7.45
N ILE A 86 26.50 31.63 8.46
CA ILE A 86 26.03 31.53 9.85
C ILE A 86 26.45 32.82 10.54
N VAL A 87 25.57 33.38 11.36
CA VAL A 87 25.79 34.59 12.15
C VAL A 87 25.52 34.25 13.61
N VAL A 88 26.34 34.74 14.52
CA VAL A 88 26.13 34.64 15.98
C VAL A 88 26.15 36.03 16.59
N ARG A 89 25.25 36.27 17.56
CA ARG A 89 25.13 37.53 18.30
C ARG A 89 25.10 37.25 19.80
N GLN A 90 25.82 38.05 20.57
CA GLN A 90 25.79 38.03 22.04
C GLN A 90 25.80 39.46 22.57
N GLY A 91 24.62 40.03 22.85
CA GLY A 91 24.51 41.46 23.13
C GLY A 91 25.00 42.29 21.94
N GLU A 92 26.08 43.05 22.12
CA GLU A 92 26.72 43.83 21.05
C GLU A 92 27.78 43.04 20.26
N ASP A 93 28.14 41.83 20.69
CA ASP A 93 29.19 41.04 20.04
C ASP A 93 28.62 40.27 18.84
N TYR A 94 29.41 40.18 17.77
CA TYR A 94 28.98 39.66 16.46
C TYR A 94 30.03 38.76 15.83
N GLY A 95 29.60 37.61 15.30
CA GLY A 95 30.45 36.72 14.49
C GLY A 95 29.73 36.24 13.24
N GLU A 96 30.48 35.97 12.18
CA GLU A 96 29.95 35.38 10.95
C GLU A 96 30.89 34.34 10.33
N LEU A 97 30.32 33.34 9.67
CA LEU A 97 31.04 32.27 8.98
C LEU A 97 30.35 31.93 7.66
N ILE A 98 31.07 32.03 6.54
CA ILE A 98 30.55 31.67 5.21
C ILE A 98 30.60 30.14 5.04
N ILE A 99 29.54 29.59 4.47
CA ILE A 99 29.32 28.16 4.29
C ILE A 99 29.11 27.84 2.81
N HIS A 100 29.80 26.80 2.34
CA HIS A 100 29.75 26.27 0.98
C HIS A 100 29.38 24.78 1.00
N PRO A 101 28.08 24.44 1.06
CA PRO A 101 27.64 23.05 1.15
C PRO A 101 28.09 22.21 -0.05
N GLN A 102 28.47 20.96 0.20
CA GLN A 102 28.92 20.01 -0.80
C GLN A 102 27.85 18.92 -1.04
N ARG A 103 27.85 18.35 -2.25
CA ARG A 103 26.99 17.21 -2.60
C ARG A 103 27.31 16.00 -1.73
N ALA A 104 26.29 15.21 -1.41
CA ALA A 104 26.47 13.92 -0.76
C ALA A 104 26.84 12.84 -1.79
N LYS A 105 27.54 11.79 -1.36
CA LYS A 105 27.86 10.63 -2.22
C LYS A 105 26.70 9.65 -2.33
N GLU A 106 25.86 9.58 -1.30
CA GLU A 106 24.78 8.60 -1.17
C GLU A 106 23.41 9.29 -1.17
N GLN A 107 22.45 8.62 -1.80
CA GLN A 107 21.05 9.02 -1.82
C GLN A 107 20.36 8.68 -0.49
N ARG A 108 19.50 9.56 0.00
CA ARG A 108 18.70 9.29 1.22
C ARG A 108 17.51 10.22 1.38
N ILE A 109 16.50 9.71 2.08
CA ILE A 109 15.41 10.51 2.64
C ILE A 109 15.86 11.02 4.01
N SER A 110 16.16 12.31 4.10
CA SER A 110 16.73 12.92 5.31
C SER A 110 15.71 13.07 6.44
N LYS A 111 14.49 13.50 6.12
CA LYS A 111 13.37 13.62 7.06
C LYS A 111 12.03 13.60 6.33
N VAL A 112 10.99 13.18 7.05
CA VAL A 112 9.59 13.30 6.63
C VAL A 112 8.85 14.13 7.68
N GLU A 113 8.12 15.15 7.24
CA GLU A 113 7.36 16.04 8.12
C GLU A 113 5.89 16.07 7.72
N LEU A 114 5.02 16.18 8.72
CA LEU A 114 3.58 16.41 8.54
C LEU A 114 3.27 17.89 8.73
N LEU A 115 2.54 18.45 7.78
CA LEU A 115 2.16 19.85 7.71
C LEU A 115 0.64 19.98 7.66
N ASP A 116 0.11 21.10 8.09
CA ASP A 116 -1.30 21.44 7.90
C ASP A 116 -1.58 21.95 6.48
N VAL A 117 -2.85 22.26 6.19
CA VAL A 117 -3.30 22.80 4.90
C VAL A 117 -2.63 24.12 4.51
N ASN A 118 -2.09 24.85 5.49
CA ASN A 118 -1.35 26.10 5.26
C ASN A 118 0.16 25.87 5.13
N TYR A 119 0.58 24.61 4.95
CA TYR A 119 1.97 24.17 4.87
C TYR A 119 2.82 24.50 6.11
N GLN A 120 2.18 24.70 7.27
CA GLN A 120 2.86 24.91 8.53
C GLN A 120 3.10 23.58 9.24
N LYS A 121 4.25 23.46 9.90
CA LYS A 121 4.61 22.25 10.64
C LYS A 121 3.61 22.01 11.77
N ILE A 122 3.05 20.81 11.83
CA ILE A 122 2.17 20.40 12.91
C ILE A 122 3.04 20.18 14.17
N PRO A 123 2.80 20.91 15.28
CA PRO A 123 3.51 20.70 16.53
C PRO A 123 3.20 19.34 17.14
N LYS A 124 4.18 18.76 17.87
CA LYS A 124 3.99 17.50 18.59
C LYS A 124 2.82 17.64 19.58
N GLY A 125 1.88 16.71 19.53
CA GLY A 125 0.68 16.71 20.39
C GLY A 125 -0.45 17.64 19.94
N LYS A 126 -0.31 18.41 18.85
CA LYS A 126 -1.43 19.15 18.27
C LYS A 126 -2.49 18.15 17.81
N LYS A 127 -3.71 18.32 18.32
CA LYS A 127 -4.88 17.52 17.96
C LYS A 127 -5.44 18.00 16.62
N ILE A 128 -5.59 17.09 15.68
CA ILE A 128 -6.10 17.34 14.33
C ILE A 128 -7.50 16.73 14.20
N SER A 129 -8.40 17.38 13.48
CA SER A 129 -9.73 16.85 13.21
C SER A 129 -9.71 15.87 12.03
N TYR A 130 -10.58 14.87 12.03
CA TYR A 130 -10.84 14.04 10.83
C TYR A 130 -11.38 14.84 9.65
N LYS A 131 -11.73 16.11 9.82
CA LYS A 131 -12.11 17.03 8.74
C LYS A 131 -10.92 17.72 8.08
N ASP A 132 -9.74 17.59 8.67
CA ASP A 132 -8.55 18.30 8.22
C ASP A 132 -7.78 17.53 7.16
N THR A 133 -6.96 18.25 6.40
CA THR A 133 -6.00 17.67 5.44
C THR A 133 -4.60 17.76 6.04
N ILE A 134 -3.88 16.64 6.01
CA ILE A 134 -2.47 16.56 6.42
C ILE A 134 -1.62 16.45 5.16
N ILE A 135 -0.57 17.25 5.07
CA ILE A 135 0.39 17.19 3.97
C ILE A 135 1.65 16.50 4.47
N ALA A 136 2.03 15.39 3.86
CA ALA A 136 3.31 14.75 4.12
C ALA A 136 4.36 15.30 3.16
N ARG A 137 5.51 15.72 3.70
CA ARG A 137 6.64 16.25 2.94
C ARG A 137 7.91 15.47 3.27
N ALA A 138 8.46 14.80 2.27
CA ALA A 138 9.78 14.19 2.35
C ALA A 138 10.87 15.15 1.85
N TYR A 139 11.97 15.21 2.58
CA TYR A 139 13.18 15.96 2.22
C TYR A 139 14.27 14.99 1.80
N CYS A 140 14.58 14.95 0.52
CA CYS A 140 15.46 13.98 -0.11
C CYS A 140 16.79 14.62 -0.54
N ILE A 141 17.85 13.84 -0.53
CA ILE A 141 19.22 14.24 -0.86
C ILE A 141 19.71 13.41 -2.04
N GLU A 142 20.16 14.06 -3.12
CA GLU A 142 20.62 13.46 -4.39
C GLU A 142 19.58 12.54 -5.07
N MET A 143 18.29 12.80 -4.86
CA MET A 143 17.18 12.00 -5.39
C MET A 143 16.31 12.76 -6.40
N PHE A 144 16.86 13.75 -7.12
CA PHE A 144 16.09 14.53 -8.08
C PHE A 144 15.41 13.63 -9.12
N ASN A 145 14.13 13.88 -9.39
CA ASN A 145 13.27 13.12 -10.30
C ASN A 145 12.99 11.66 -9.91
N MET A 146 13.35 11.24 -8.68
CA MET A 146 12.98 9.91 -8.18
C MET A 146 11.55 9.92 -7.61
N PRO A 147 10.75 8.88 -7.87
CA PRO A 147 9.42 8.75 -7.27
C PRO A 147 9.53 8.33 -5.81
N ILE A 148 8.80 9.03 -4.93
CA ILE A 148 8.66 8.68 -3.51
C ILE A 148 7.22 8.27 -3.27
N SER A 149 7.04 7.09 -2.68
CA SER A 149 5.73 6.59 -2.27
C SER A 149 5.49 6.91 -0.80
N PHE A 150 4.27 7.35 -0.48
CA PHE A 150 3.87 7.75 0.86
C PHE A 150 2.72 6.86 1.35
N THR A 151 2.87 6.32 2.55
CA THR A 151 1.86 5.49 3.20
C THR A 151 1.52 6.05 4.58
N LEU A 152 0.23 6.27 4.83
CA LEU A 152 -0.33 6.72 6.11
C LEU A 152 -0.70 5.51 6.96
N TRP A 153 -0.22 5.52 8.19
CA TRP A 153 -0.37 4.44 9.16
C TRP A 153 -1.03 4.96 10.42
N GLU A 154 -1.90 4.15 11.01
CA GLU A 154 -2.29 4.29 12.42
C GLU A 154 -1.25 3.57 13.28
N ASP A 155 -0.83 4.23 14.36
CA ASP A 155 0.17 3.70 15.29
C ASP A 155 -0.49 3.03 16.49
N ASP A 156 -0.56 1.70 16.42
CA ASP A 156 -1.05 0.87 17.52
C ASP A 156 0.12 0.28 18.34
N ALA A 157 1.37 0.63 17.99
CA ALA A 157 2.57 0.19 18.68
C ALA A 157 2.89 1.13 19.85
N ASN A 158 3.32 0.58 20.99
CA ASN A 158 3.82 1.40 22.10
C ASN A 158 5.18 2.01 21.75
N GLY A 159 5.22 3.32 21.49
CA GLY A 159 6.44 4.10 21.22
C GLY A 159 6.53 4.64 19.80
N GLU A 160 7.45 5.58 19.55
CA GLU A 160 7.59 6.23 18.22
C GLU A 160 8.35 5.34 17.23
N GLY A 161 7.81 5.13 16.02
CA GLY A 161 8.53 4.56 14.87
C GLY A 161 7.72 3.59 14.01
N HIS A 162 8.12 3.40 12.75
CA HIS A 162 7.42 2.47 11.86
C HIS A 162 7.69 1.02 12.25
N ASN A 163 6.68 0.33 12.78
CA ASN A 163 6.70 -1.11 13.05
C ASN A 163 5.87 -1.86 11.99
N PRO A 164 6.50 -2.43 10.95
CA PRO A 164 5.77 -3.09 9.87
C PRO A 164 5.06 -4.39 10.30
N MET A 165 5.43 -4.98 11.44
CA MET A 165 4.84 -6.22 11.95
C MET A 165 3.59 -5.98 12.80
N ILE A 166 3.56 -4.89 13.58
CA ILE A 166 2.38 -4.47 14.36
C ILE A 166 1.40 -3.69 13.47
N ASN A 167 1.91 -2.70 12.72
CA ASN A 167 1.06 -1.77 11.98
C ASN A 167 0.75 -2.27 10.56
N GLY A 168 1.26 -3.45 10.16
CA GLY A 168 1.10 -4.03 8.82
C GLY A 168 -0.36 -4.24 8.38
N LEU A 169 -1.29 -4.30 9.34
CA LEU A 169 -2.74 -4.40 9.09
C LEU A 169 -3.48 -3.05 9.28
N ASN A 170 -2.79 -1.99 9.73
CA ASN A 170 -3.33 -0.67 10.11
C ASN A 170 -2.91 0.41 9.12
N ARG A 171 -2.81 -0.01 7.86
CA ARG A 171 -2.55 0.85 6.73
C ARG A 171 -3.84 1.57 6.33
N ILE A 172 -3.84 2.90 6.43
CA ILE A 172 -5.04 3.71 6.20
C ILE A 172 -5.31 3.89 4.70
N ASN A 173 -4.27 4.14 3.90
CA ASN A 173 -4.37 4.15 2.45
C ASN A 173 -3.92 2.81 1.87
N LEU A 174 -4.86 1.97 1.42
CA LEU A 174 -4.58 0.67 0.79
C LEU A 174 -3.62 0.75 -0.41
N ILE A 175 -3.52 1.92 -1.06
CA ILE A 175 -2.61 2.20 -2.18
C ILE A 175 -1.69 3.37 -1.78
N PRO A 176 -0.35 3.27 -1.91
CA PRO A 176 0.55 4.38 -1.60
C PRO A 176 0.27 5.56 -2.52
N VAL A 177 0.41 6.78 -2.00
CA VAL A 177 0.31 8.00 -2.82
C VAL A 177 1.72 8.38 -3.26
N PHE A 178 1.91 8.77 -4.51
CA PHE A 178 3.24 9.06 -5.06
C PHE A 178 3.39 10.54 -5.38
N ASP A 179 4.61 11.04 -5.20
CA ASP A 179 5.07 12.31 -5.77
C ASP A 179 6.54 12.19 -6.19
N THR A 180 6.98 13.04 -7.11
CA THR A 180 8.34 13.02 -7.64
C THR A 180 9.19 14.08 -6.95
N VAL A 181 10.41 13.73 -6.53
CA VAL A 181 11.32 14.67 -5.89
C VAL A 181 11.72 15.78 -6.86
N ASN A 182 11.36 17.02 -6.51
CA ASN A 182 11.73 18.20 -7.27
C ASN A 182 13.21 18.59 -7.04
N GLU A 183 13.68 19.60 -7.78
CA GLU A 183 15.07 20.04 -7.71
C GLU A 183 15.50 20.61 -6.34
N ASP A 184 14.55 21.01 -5.48
CA ASP A 184 14.82 21.46 -4.11
C ASP A 184 14.98 20.27 -3.14
N GLY A 185 14.86 19.04 -3.64
CA GLY A 185 14.89 17.80 -2.86
C GLY A 185 13.60 17.56 -2.10
N ILE A 186 12.45 17.98 -2.63
CA ILE A 186 11.16 17.87 -1.93
C ILE A 186 10.20 17.01 -2.76
N ALA A 187 9.58 16.02 -2.11
CA ALA A 187 8.38 15.33 -2.58
C ALA A 187 7.28 15.52 -1.53
N GLN A 188 6.03 15.75 -1.96
CA GLN A 188 4.92 16.05 -1.07
C GLN A 188 3.58 15.49 -1.57
N VAL A 189 2.76 15.00 -0.63
CA VAL A 189 1.40 14.50 -0.92
C VAL A 189 0.41 14.98 0.13
N SER A 190 -0.87 15.10 -0.23
CA SER A 190 -1.95 15.45 0.69
C SER A 190 -2.80 14.23 1.05
N PHE A 191 -3.00 13.99 2.34
CA PHE A 191 -3.95 13.03 2.88
C PHE A 191 -5.19 13.76 3.41
N ARG A 192 -6.34 13.53 2.77
CA ARG A 192 -7.64 14.03 3.25
C ARG A 192 -8.23 13.03 4.22
N LEU A 193 -8.13 13.30 5.52
CA LEU A 193 -8.65 12.43 6.57
C LEU A 193 -10.14 12.05 6.44
N PRO A 194 -11.05 12.89 5.90
CA PRO A 194 -12.46 12.52 5.69
C PRO A 194 -12.66 11.30 4.81
N GLU A 195 -11.80 11.13 3.79
CA GLU A 195 -11.86 10.02 2.84
C GLU A 195 -11.51 8.68 3.51
N TYR A 196 -10.91 8.73 4.69
CA TYR A 196 -10.50 7.58 5.50
C TYR A 196 -11.39 7.36 6.73
N THR A 197 -12.49 8.08 6.89
CA THR A 197 -13.42 7.95 8.04
C THR A 197 -14.05 6.56 8.18
N LEU A 198 -14.10 5.77 7.11
CA LEU A 198 -14.46 4.34 7.15
C LEU A 198 -13.36 3.46 7.77
N ALA A 199 -12.08 3.85 7.64
CA ALA A 199 -10.95 3.17 8.28
C ALA A 199 -10.92 3.41 9.80
N VAL A 200 -11.42 4.56 10.27
CA VAL A 200 -11.60 4.89 11.70
C VAL A 200 -12.60 3.95 12.37
N GLN A 201 -13.62 3.48 11.64
CA GLN A 201 -14.58 2.48 12.15
C GLN A 201 -13.98 1.06 12.17
N ILE A 202 -12.91 0.81 11.40
CA ILE A 202 -12.15 -0.45 11.38
C ILE A 202 -11.10 -0.45 12.49
N ALA A 203 -10.46 0.69 12.77
CA ALA A 203 -9.59 0.92 13.93
C ALA A 203 -10.37 0.66 15.22
N ASN A 204 -11.44 1.43 15.48
CA ASN A 204 -12.33 1.28 16.64
C ASN A 204 -13.03 -0.09 16.77
N ALA A 205 -12.94 -0.96 15.77
CA ALA A 205 -13.49 -2.32 15.79
C ALA A 205 -12.45 -3.40 16.13
N ARG A 206 -11.17 -3.06 16.20
CA ARG A 206 -10.02 -3.95 16.44
C ARG A 206 -9.40 -3.80 17.83
N THR A 207 -10.14 -3.25 18.78
CA THR A 207 -9.78 -3.30 20.20
C THR A 207 -9.60 -4.76 20.63
N GLY A 208 -8.41 -5.09 21.15
CA GLY A 208 -8.04 -6.44 21.56
C GLY A 208 -9.02 -7.06 22.58
N LEU A 209 -9.01 -8.39 22.70
CA LEU A 209 -9.76 -9.14 23.72
C LEU A 209 -9.39 -8.63 25.14
N GLY A 210 -10.09 -7.61 25.63
CA GLY A 210 -9.89 -7.04 26.97
C GLY A 210 -10.18 -5.55 27.12
N ASP A 211 -9.97 -4.73 26.09
CA ASP A 211 -10.10 -3.26 26.20
C ASP A 211 -11.41 -2.75 25.59
N LYS A 212 -12.01 -1.75 26.26
CA LYS A 212 -13.35 -1.23 25.94
C LYS A 212 -13.34 0.03 25.07
N ASP A 213 -12.18 0.67 24.86
CA ASP A 213 -12.06 1.96 24.20
C ASP A 213 -10.61 2.22 23.71
N GLU A 214 -10.42 2.78 22.51
CA GLU A 214 -9.13 3.19 21.92
C GLU A 214 -8.67 4.57 22.39
N GLY A 215 -9.48 5.27 23.20
CA GLY A 215 -9.11 6.53 23.83
C GLY A 215 -9.47 7.76 22.99
N ALA A 216 -9.15 8.94 23.53
CA ALA A 216 -9.63 10.22 23.01
C ALA A 216 -8.99 10.67 21.67
N THR A 217 -7.92 10.00 21.24
CA THR A 217 -7.14 10.34 20.05
C THR A 217 -6.50 9.10 19.44
N HIS A 218 -6.40 9.05 18.12
CA HIS A 218 -5.59 8.07 17.38
C HIS A 218 -4.26 8.71 16.95
N GLU A 219 -3.18 7.94 16.99
CA GLU A 219 -1.85 8.39 16.54
C GLU A 219 -1.62 7.98 15.09
N TYR A 220 -1.23 8.93 14.24
CA TYR A 220 -0.93 8.66 12.82
C TYR A 220 0.49 9.10 12.45
N TYR A 221 1.14 8.36 11.56
CA TYR A 221 2.40 8.76 10.93
C TYR A 221 2.44 8.34 9.45
N VAL A 222 3.41 8.88 8.72
CA VAL A 222 3.61 8.58 7.30
C VAL A 222 4.99 8.01 7.04
N THR A 223 5.08 6.91 6.31
CA THR A 223 6.34 6.44 5.73
C THR A 223 6.51 7.01 4.33
N ALA A 224 7.75 7.39 4.00
CA ALA A 224 8.18 7.74 2.66
C ALA A 224 9.20 6.68 2.20
N ASP A 225 8.93 6.08 1.04
CA ASP A 225 9.61 4.92 0.51
C ASP A 225 10.09 5.18 -0.92
N ALA A 226 11.40 5.08 -1.15
CA ALA A 226 11.99 5.01 -2.49
C ALA A 226 12.17 3.54 -2.85
N VAL A 227 11.13 2.99 -3.49
CA VAL A 227 10.96 1.54 -3.73
C VAL A 227 12.13 0.92 -4.50
N GLU A 228 12.75 1.67 -5.41
CA GLU A 228 13.89 1.21 -6.22
C GLU A 228 15.22 1.15 -5.45
N SER A 229 15.32 1.77 -4.27
CA SER A 229 16.59 1.94 -3.54
C SER A 229 16.57 1.36 -2.12
N HIS A 230 15.48 0.73 -1.68
CA HIS A 230 15.28 0.25 -0.30
C HIS A 230 15.45 1.32 0.78
N ILE A 231 15.21 2.59 0.45
CA ILE A 231 15.31 3.72 1.39
C ILE A 231 13.91 4.05 1.92
N GLN A 232 13.71 3.87 3.22
CA GLN A 232 12.48 4.23 3.92
C GLN A 232 12.74 5.18 5.09
N LYS A 233 11.85 6.15 5.30
CA LYS A 233 11.85 7.00 6.50
C LYS A 233 10.42 7.29 6.97
N ALA A 234 10.19 7.25 8.28
CA ALA A 234 8.91 7.62 8.89
C ALA A 234 8.89 9.06 9.39
N SER A 235 7.71 9.69 9.40
CA SER A 235 7.46 10.94 10.11
C SER A 235 7.29 10.71 11.61
N ALA A 236 7.27 11.80 12.39
CA ALA A 236 6.76 11.75 13.75
C ALA A 236 5.23 11.55 13.76
N ASN A 237 4.72 11.07 14.89
CA ASN A 237 3.29 10.83 15.10
C ASN A 237 2.53 12.16 15.26
N VAL A 238 1.29 12.18 14.79
CA VAL A 238 0.31 13.24 15.01
C VAL A 238 -0.97 12.67 15.60
N ASN A 239 -1.53 13.38 16.57
CA ASN A 239 -2.75 12.97 17.25
C ASN A 239 -3.98 13.49 16.50
N VAL A 240 -4.86 12.59 16.08
CA VAL A 240 -6.14 12.93 15.47
C VAL A 240 -7.25 12.63 16.48
N ILE A 241 -8.18 13.57 16.66
CA ILE A 241 -9.27 13.46 17.64
C ILE A 241 -10.17 12.30 17.26
N ASN A 242 -10.34 11.32 18.16
CA ASN A 242 -11.27 10.22 17.97
C ASN A 242 -12.71 10.75 18.14
N PRO A 243 -13.52 10.84 17.06
CA PRO A 243 -14.86 11.44 17.10
C PRO A 243 -15.89 10.52 17.75
N THR A 244 -15.53 9.25 18.00
CA THR A 244 -16.39 8.23 18.61
C THR A 244 -16.05 7.95 20.07
N TYR A 245 -15.01 8.59 20.61
CA TYR A 245 -14.64 8.46 22.02
C TYR A 245 -15.75 9.03 22.92
N ASN A 246 -16.26 8.19 23.83
CA ASN A 246 -17.29 8.58 24.78
C ASN A 246 -16.77 8.29 26.19
N PRO A 247 -16.33 9.30 26.96
CA PRO A 247 -15.68 9.06 28.24
C PRO A 247 -16.62 8.33 29.20
N LEU A 248 -16.15 7.24 29.81
CA LEU A 248 -16.92 6.51 30.82
C LEU A 248 -17.27 7.45 31.99
N PRO A 249 -18.54 7.49 32.45
CA PRO A 249 -18.91 8.26 33.62
C PRO A 249 -18.24 7.68 34.87
N THR A 250 -17.58 8.54 35.65
CA THR A 250 -16.94 8.19 36.92
C THR A 250 -17.99 7.76 37.94
N ARG A 251 -18.18 6.45 38.11
CA ARG A 251 -18.87 5.87 39.26
C ARG A 251 -18.01 4.82 39.94
N LYS A 252 -17.44 5.21 41.09
CA LYS A 252 -16.95 4.30 42.12
C LYS A 252 -18.12 3.42 42.59
N ARG A 253 -18.01 2.11 42.43
CA ARG A 253 -18.76 1.12 43.21
C ARG A 253 -17.96 -0.16 43.31
N GLU A 254 -17.47 -0.45 44.51
CA GLU A 254 -16.99 -1.79 44.91
C GLU A 254 -18.20 -2.71 45.09
N MET A 255 -18.13 -3.94 44.58
CA MET A 255 -19.07 -5.01 44.92
C MET A 255 -18.38 -6.40 44.91
N PRO A 256 -18.90 -7.37 45.69
CA PRO A 256 -18.10 -8.39 46.38
C PRO A 256 -17.90 -9.70 45.60
N LYS A 257 -16.85 -10.44 46.00
CA LYS A 257 -16.40 -11.73 45.44
C LYS A 257 -17.44 -12.84 45.61
N VAL A 258 -17.83 -13.48 44.51
CA VAL A 258 -18.47 -14.80 44.48
C VAL A 258 -17.56 -15.77 43.71
N GLN A 259 -17.24 -16.90 44.34
CA GLN A 259 -16.41 -17.98 43.77
C GLN A 259 -17.24 -18.82 42.80
N VAL A 260 -16.68 -19.12 41.62
CA VAL A 260 -17.22 -20.10 40.65
C VAL A 260 -16.12 -21.14 40.38
N PRO A 261 -16.43 -22.45 40.27
CA PRO A 261 -15.43 -23.51 40.06
C PRO A 261 -14.78 -23.45 38.66
N PRO A 262 -13.61 -24.07 38.45
CA PRO A 262 -12.84 -23.91 37.21
C PRO A 262 -13.47 -24.65 36.02
N PRO A 263 -13.41 -24.10 34.80
CA PRO A 263 -13.88 -24.77 33.59
C PRO A 263 -12.85 -25.78 33.08
N ILE A 264 -13.36 -26.90 32.57
CA ILE A 264 -12.61 -27.95 31.87
C ILE A 264 -12.07 -27.39 30.55
N LYS A 265 -10.75 -27.49 30.36
CA LYS A 265 -10.00 -27.14 29.14
C LYS A 265 -10.36 -28.08 27.97
N PRO A 266 -10.63 -27.55 26.76
CA PRO A 266 -10.26 -28.23 25.52
C PRO A 266 -8.76 -28.07 25.27
N GLU A 267 -8.11 -29.14 24.79
CA GLU A 267 -6.69 -29.20 24.45
C GLU A 267 -6.28 -28.10 23.46
N ILE A 268 -5.39 -27.22 23.93
CA ILE A 268 -4.63 -26.28 23.11
C ILE A 268 -3.50 -27.09 22.48
N VAL A 269 -3.48 -27.21 21.15
CA VAL A 269 -2.24 -27.53 20.44
C VAL A 269 -1.26 -26.40 20.77
N PRO A 270 -0.13 -26.65 21.46
CA PRO A 270 0.74 -25.57 21.90
C PRO A 270 1.32 -24.85 20.69
N ALA A 271 1.02 -23.55 20.60
CA ALA A 271 1.73 -22.67 19.68
C ALA A 271 3.22 -22.73 20.02
N LYS A 272 4.07 -22.99 19.03
CA LYS A 272 5.53 -23.00 19.21
C LYS A 272 5.98 -21.69 19.88
N PRO A 273 6.84 -21.73 20.91
CA PRO A 273 7.36 -20.53 21.55
C PRO A 273 8.12 -19.66 20.54
N LYS A 274 8.00 -18.33 20.63
CA LYS A 274 8.73 -17.36 19.80
C LYS A 274 9.53 -16.39 20.68
N PRO A 275 10.67 -15.84 20.20
CA PRO A 275 11.44 -14.84 20.92
C PRO A 275 10.61 -13.58 21.21
N GLU A 276 10.76 -12.96 22.38
CA GLU A 276 10.11 -11.68 22.69
C GLU A 276 10.68 -10.60 21.78
N MET A 277 9.85 -9.71 21.25
CA MET A 277 10.32 -8.75 20.24
C MET A 277 11.39 -7.83 20.82
N ASP A 278 11.14 -7.29 22.02
CA ASP A 278 11.93 -6.22 22.67
C ASP A 278 12.99 -6.66 23.66
N SER A 279 13.17 -7.97 23.81
CA SER A 279 14.24 -8.51 24.65
C SER A 279 15.63 -8.34 24.02
N PRO A 280 16.65 -8.02 24.82
CA PRO A 280 18.06 -8.11 24.43
C PRO A 280 18.41 -9.49 23.85
N LYS A 281 19.09 -9.50 22.69
CA LYS A 281 19.51 -10.71 21.97
C LYS A 281 20.99 -10.60 21.66
N PHE A 282 21.77 -11.60 22.03
CA PHE A 282 23.22 -11.61 21.84
C PHE A 282 23.60 -12.76 20.92
N ALA A 283 24.07 -12.42 19.73
CA ALA A 283 24.50 -13.40 18.73
C ALA A 283 25.76 -14.14 19.18
N ILE A 284 25.75 -15.47 19.07
CA ILE A 284 26.91 -16.32 19.38
C ILE A 284 27.74 -16.56 18.11
N THR A 285 27.07 -16.71 16.97
CA THR A 285 27.67 -16.92 15.65
C THR A 285 27.44 -15.71 14.73
N PRO A 286 28.21 -15.55 13.64
CA PRO A 286 28.12 -14.39 12.75
C PRO A 286 26.76 -14.18 12.05
N GLY A 287 25.94 -15.24 11.93
CA GLY A 287 24.60 -15.16 11.34
C GLY A 287 23.47 -14.90 12.33
N GLY A 288 23.73 -14.94 13.64
CA GLY A 288 22.70 -14.83 14.67
C GLY A 288 22.17 -13.42 14.89
N LYS A 289 20.90 -13.31 15.28
CA LYS A 289 20.27 -12.02 15.65
C LYS A 289 20.95 -11.34 16.84
N ASN A 290 21.27 -10.06 16.67
CA ASN A 290 21.81 -9.20 17.72
C ASN A 290 20.89 -8.00 17.96
N ARG A 291 20.58 -7.71 19.22
CA ARG A 291 19.78 -6.58 19.65
C ARG A 291 20.26 -6.14 21.04
N GLU A 292 20.78 -4.92 21.10
CA GLU A 292 21.23 -4.32 22.35
C GLU A 292 20.05 -4.04 23.30
N ASP A 293 20.35 -3.98 24.60
CA ASP A 293 19.38 -3.62 25.61
C ASP A 293 19.03 -2.13 25.54
N LEU A 294 17.74 -1.83 25.37
CA LEU A 294 17.24 -0.46 25.20
C LEU A 294 17.50 0.43 26.43
N GLU A 295 17.60 -0.17 27.62
CA GLU A 295 17.94 0.56 28.84
C GLU A 295 19.46 0.60 29.12
N GLY A 296 20.26 -0.12 28.34
CA GLY A 296 21.72 -0.22 28.50
C GLY A 296 22.18 -0.93 29.78
N LYS A 297 21.31 -1.73 30.41
CA LYS A 297 21.58 -2.46 31.66
C LYS A 297 22.15 -3.85 31.40
N LEU A 298 21.86 -4.48 30.27
CA LEU A 298 22.49 -5.71 29.81
C LEU A 298 23.49 -5.38 28.70
N LEU A 299 24.78 -5.55 29.01
CA LEU A 299 25.89 -5.16 28.15
C LEU A 299 26.36 -6.29 27.24
N GLY A 300 26.02 -7.54 27.54
CA GLY A 300 26.41 -8.69 26.73
C GLY A 300 26.02 -10.04 27.33
N ALA A 301 25.83 -11.05 26.47
CA ALA A 301 25.79 -12.45 26.88
C ALA A 301 26.61 -13.30 25.89
N GLU A 302 27.52 -14.13 26.40
CA GLU A 302 28.44 -14.91 25.58
C GLU A 302 28.74 -16.30 26.19
N PHE A 303 29.05 -17.28 25.33
CA PHE A 303 29.64 -18.53 25.79
C PHE A 303 31.14 -18.36 26.02
N VAL A 304 31.65 -18.89 27.13
CA VAL A 304 33.06 -18.88 27.50
C VAL A 304 33.55 -20.27 27.93
N ASP A 305 34.86 -20.50 27.85
CA ASP A 305 35.52 -21.68 28.43
C ASP A 305 35.78 -21.50 29.95
N GLU A 306 36.36 -22.53 30.59
CA GLU A 306 36.71 -22.54 32.01
C GLU A 306 37.71 -21.44 32.41
N ASN A 307 38.41 -20.85 31.45
CA ASN A 307 39.35 -19.75 31.63
C ASN A 307 38.73 -18.37 31.29
N GLY A 308 37.43 -18.33 30.96
CA GLY A 308 36.70 -17.10 30.65
C GLY A 308 36.89 -16.58 29.22
N LYS A 309 37.50 -17.36 28.32
CA LYS A 309 37.72 -16.98 26.91
C LYS A 309 36.49 -17.29 26.06
N ARG A 310 36.08 -16.32 25.23
CA ARG A 310 34.89 -16.41 24.37
C ARG A 310 34.96 -17.59 23.39
N LEU A 311 33.88 -18.36 23.32
CA LEU A 311 33.69 -19.46 22.39
C LEU A 311 32.88 -18.96 21.18
N HIS A 312 33.45 -19.09 19.98
CA HIS A 312 32.82 -18.66 18.71
C HIS A 312 32.01 -19.76 18.02
N SER A 313 32.12 -21.01 18.51
CA SER A 313 31.30 -22.16 18.10
C SER A 313 31.48 -23.26 19.14
N SER A 314 30.39 -23.88 19.61
CA SER A 314 30.45 -25.07 20.47
C SER A 314 29.98 -26.29 19.70
N ARG A 315 30.67 -27.43 19.80
CA ARG A 315 30.22 -28.69 19.20
C ARG A 315 29.00 -29.19 19.97
N VAL A 316 28.03 -29.77 19.27
CA VAL A 316 26.85 -30.41 19.88
C VAL A 316 27.32 -31.46 20.90
N GLY A 317 26.96 -31.29 22.18
CA GLY A 317 27.35 -32.17 23.29
C GLY A 317 28.43 -31.64 24.24
N THR A 318 28.92 -30.40 24.08
CA THR A 318 29.91 -29.79 25.00
C THR A 318 29.24 -28.97 26.12
N LEU A 319 29.79 -29.06 27.33
CA LEU A 319 29.36 -28.28 28.50
C LEU A 319 30.00 -26.89 28.43
N VAL A 320 29.19 -25.82 28.41
CA VAL A 320 29.68 -24.44 28.21
C VAL A 320 29.29 -23.53 29.37
N PHE A 321 30.11 -22.51 29.64
CA PHE A 321 29.79 -21.43 30.58
C PHE A 321 29.07 -20.31 29.84
N LEU A 322 27.89 -19.91 30.34
CA LEU A 322 27.23 -18.70 29.90
C LEU A 322 27.64 -17.55 30.81
N LYS A 323 28.26 -16.52 30.23
CA LYS A 323 28.65 -15.28 30.90
C LYS A 323 27.70 -14.16 30.50
N ILE A 324 27.11 -13.48 31.49
CA ILE A 324 26.21 -12.34 31.31
C ILE A 324 26.85 -11.10 31.95
N LEU A 325 27.02 -10.07 31.13
CA LEU A 325 27.47 -8.75 31.51
C LEU A 325 26.26 -7.85 31.69
N ALA A 326 26.08 -7.33 32.90
CA ALA A 326 25.00 -6.44 33.28
C ALA A 326 25.55 -5.27 34.09
N LYS A 327 24.81 -4.17 34.15
CA LYS A 327 25.15 -2.98 34.93
C LYS A 327 23.92 -2.59 35.74
N ASP A 328 24.12 -2.31 37.03
CA ASP A 328 23.06 -1.87 37.95
C ASP A 328 21.91 -2.90 38.13
N MET A 329 22.18 -4.19 37.85
CA MET A 329 21.19 -5.28 37.83
C MET A 329 21.37 -6.33 38.95
N LYS A 330 22.22 -6.03 39.95
CA LYS A 330 22.45 -6.92 41.10
C LYS A 330 21.16 -7.24 41.85
N ASN A 331 20.95 -8.50 42.19
CA ASN A 331 19.77 -9.10 42.82
C ASN A 331 18.47 -9.07 41.99
N LYS A 332 18.53 -8.71 40.70
CA LYS A 332 17.37 -8.78 39.80
C LYS A 332 17.25 -10.17 39.19
N LYS A 333 16.00 -10.64 39.03
CA LYS A 333 15.68 -11.88 38.31
C LYS A 333 15.65 -11.61 36.82
N VAL A 334 16.37 -12.41 36.06
CA VAL A 334 16.37 -12.41 34.60
C VAL A 334 16.04 -13.81 34.09
N LYS A 335 15.35 -13.89 32.96
CA LYS A 335 15.05 -15.14 32.26
C LYS A 335 15.92 -15.23 31.03
N ILE A 336 16.66 -16.33 30.90
CA ILE A 336 17.58 -16.57 29.80
C ILE A 336 16.95 -17.61 28.88
N LYS A 337 16.95 -17.33 27.59
CA LYS A 337 16.54 -18.26 26.53
C LYS A 337 17.64 -18.38 25.48
N ILE A 338 17.80 -19.54 24.85
CA ILE A 338 18.73 -19.75 23.75
C ILE A 338 17.94 -20.31 22.56
N TRP A 339 18.17 -19.76 21.39
CA TRP A 339 17.44 -20.08 20.16
C TRP A 339 18.38 -20.60 19.07
N GLU A 340 17.91 -21.57 18.29
CA GLU A 340 18.51 -22.01 17.03
C GLU A 340 17.84 -21.25 15.87
N GLU A 341 18.63 -20.74 14.93
CA GLU A 341 18.18 -20.01 13.74
C GLU A 341 18.39 -20.86 12.49
N ASP A 342 17.30 -21.31 11.85
CA ASP A 342 17.35 -21.99 10.56
C ASP A 342 17.19 -20.97 9.42
N ASN A 343 18.32 -20.67 8.77
CA ASN A 343 18.41 -19.67 7.70
C ASN A 343 17.68 -20.08 6.41
N PHE A 344 17.22 -21.33 6.27
CA PHE A 344 16.54 -21.80 5.06
C PHE A 344 15.01 -21.70 5.15
N LEU A 345 14.44 -21.92 6.35
CA LEU A 345 12.99 -21.88 6.59
C LEU A 345 12.54 -20.70 7.48
N TRP A 346 13.48 -19.87 7.95
CA TRP A 346 13.24 -18.72 8.82
C TRP A 346 12.47 -19.08 10.11
N THR A 347 12.74 -20.27 10.66
CA THR A 347 12.15 -20.76 11.91
C THR A 347 13.11 -20.56 13.08
N HIS A 348 12.57 -20.28 14.26
CA HIS A 348 13.33 -20.21 15.51
C HIS A 348 12.84 -21.30 16.44
N ASP A 349 13.73 -22.20 16.85
CA ASP A 349 13.39 -23.26 17.81
C ASP A 349 14.12 -22.99 19.15
N LEU A 350 13.34 -23.01 20.25
CA LEU A 350 13.85 -22.76 21.60
C LEU A 350 14.62 -23.98 22.10
N ILE A 351 15.91 -23.82 22.36
CA ILE A 351 16.79 -24.93 22.77
C ILE A 351 17.11 -24.94 24.28
N PHE A 352 16.98 -23.81 24.98
CA PHE A 352 17.23 -23.72 26.42
C PHE A 352 16.46 -22.55 27.05
N GLU A 353 15.96 -22.73 28.29
CA GLU A 353 15.35 -21.67 29.11
C GLU A 353 15.73 -21.85 30.59
N LYS A 354 16.14 -20.77 31.26
CA LYS A 354 16.46 -20.78 32.70
C LYS A 354 16.29 -19.41 33.35
N ASP A 355 15.68 -19.37 34.53
CA ASP A 355 15.64 -18.18 35.37
C ASP A 355 16.92 -18.06 36.23
N LEU A 356 17.50 -16.88 36.27
CA LEU A 356 18.73 -16.56 37.00
C LEU A 356 18.55 -15.28 37.83
N VAL A 357 19.07 -15.27 39.06
CA VAL A 357 19.24 -14.04 39.83
C VAL A 357 20.66 -13.53 39.58
N LEU A 358 20.81 -12.31 39.09
CA LEU A 358 22.13 -11.72 38.86
C LEU A 358 22.75 -11.33 40.21
N VAL A 359 23.97 -11.80 40.49
CA VAL A 359 24.70 -11.60 41.75
C VAL A 359 25.71 -10.43 41.69
N GLY A 360 25.99 -9.91 40.48
CA GLY A 360 26.85 -8.75 40.25
C GLY A 360 26.80 -8.27 38.80
N ASP A 361 27.79 -7.49 38.37
CA ASP A 361 27.87 -6.98 37.00
C ASP A 361 28.34 -8.04 35.99
N THR A 362 29.07 -9.06 36.46
CA THR A 362 29.42 -10.24 35.67
C THR A 362 28.86 -11.48 36.36
N ASN A 363 28.13 -12.30 35.61
CA ASN A 363 27.42 -13.47 36.14
C ASN A 363 27.69 -14.68 35.27
N PHE A 364 27.87 -15.84 35.90
CA PHE A 364 28.14 -17.10 35.22
C PHE A 364 27.08 -18.14 35.56
N THR A 365 26.63 -18.91 34.56
CA THR A 365 25.77 -20.07 34.79
C THR A 365 26.12 -21.21 33.85
N TRP A 366 25.98 -22.44 34.35
CA TRP A 366 26.19 -23.65 33.58
C TRP A 366 25.03 -23.90 32.62
N VAL A 367 25.35 -24.17 31.35
CA VAL A 367 24.40 -24.58 30.30
C VAL A 367 24.86 -25.91 29.71
N HIS A 368 24.00 -26.93 29.78
CA HIS A 368 24.29 -28.27 29.27
C HIS A 368 23.55 -28.53 27.95
N LEU A 369 24.26 -28.40 26.83
CA LEU A 369 23.70 -28.58 25.49
C LEU A 369 23.71 -30.08 25.12
N THR A 370 22.68 -30.83 25.54
CA THR A 370 22.61 -32.29 25.31
C THR A 370 22.13 -32.67 23.91
N ARG A 371 22.61 -33.81 23.39
CA ARG A 371 22.24 -34.36 22.08
C ARG A 371 20.72 -34.67 21.94
N LYS A 372 20.03 -34.98 23.04
CA LYS A 372 18.58 -35.27 23.07
C LYS A 372 17.68 -34.05 22.83
N LEU A 373 18.21 -32.82 22.91
CA LEU A 373 17.44 -31.60 22.62
C LEU A 373 17.25 -31.38 21.11
N PHE A 374 18.01 -32.07 20.25
CA PHE A 374 18.08 -31.84 18.81
C PHE A 374 17.25 -32.83 17.94
N ASP A 375 16.68 -33.90 18.51
CA ASP A 375 15.93 -34.94 17.74
C ASP A 375 14.42 -34.65 17.59
N LYS A 376 13.98 -33.38 17.68
CA LYS A 376 12.56 -32.99 17.53
C LYS A 376 12.22 -32.21 16.25
N ALA A 377 13.16 -32.06 15.31
CA ALA A 377 12.89 -31.60 13.95
C ALA A 377 12.88 -32.81 13.01
N LYS A 378 11.81 -33.00 12.23
CA LYS A 378 11.66 -34.13 11.32
C LYS A 378 11.44 -33.58 9.91
N ASP A 379 12.43 -32.84 9.45
CA ASP A 379 12.42 -32.12 8.18
C ASP A 379 13.80 -32.39 7.58
N GLY A 380 13.84 -33.27 6.57
CA GLY A 380 15.07 -33.89 6.08
C GLY A 380 16.09 -32.88 5.53
N GLY A 381 17.26 -32.84 6.15
CA GLY A 381 18.45 -32.17 5.65
C GLY A 381 19.68 -32.64 6.42
N THR A 382 20.44 -33.55 5.83
CA THR A 382 21.77 -33.95 6.30
C THR A 382 22.82 -33.05 5.67
N ASP A 383 23.39 -32.10 6.41
CA ASP A 383 24.84 -31.96 6.50
C ASP A 383 25.27 -31.09 7.70
N SER A 384 26.33 -31.52 8.35
CA SER A 384 26.86 -31.00 9.61
C SER A 384 28.02 -30.03 9.39
N SER A 385 28.02 -28.86 10.05
CA SER A 385 29.23 -28.28 10.70
C SER A 385 29.03 -26.90 11.32
N ARG A 386 27.92 -26.19 11.09
CA ARG A 386 27.67 -24.87 11.70
C ARG A 386 26.16 -24.61 11.85
N GLN A 387 25.73 -24.30 13.07
CA GLN A 387 24.37 -23.85 13.40
C GLN A 387 24.45 -22.44 13.97
N ASP A 388 23.50 -21.58 13.64
CA ASP A 388 23.45 -20.20 14.12
C ASP A 388 22.62 -20.08 15.40
N TYR A 389 23.14 -19.36 16.39
CA TYR A 389 22.51 -19.23 17.71
C TYR A 389 22.49 -17.79 18.22
N PHE A 390 21.49 -17.46 19.04
CA PHE A 390 21.51 -16.26 19.86
C PHE A 390 20.93 -16.51 21.26
N ILE A 391 21.42 -15.73 22.24
CA ILE A 391 20.96 -15.73 23.63
C ILE A 391 20.01 -14.56 23.83
N GLU A 392 18.80 -14.84 24.29
CA GLU A 392 17.80 -13.86 24.69
C GLU A 392 17.79 -13.72 26.22
N VAL A 393 17.83 -12.49 26.74
CA VAL A 393 17.77 -12.22 28.18
C VAL A 393 16.61 -11.27 28.48
N ILE A 394 15.63 -11.72 29.26
CA ILE A 394 14.39 -10.99 29.57
C ILE A 394 14.42 -10.53 31.04
N TYR A 395 14.21 -9.24 31.28
CA TYR A 395 14.00 -8.67 32.61
C TYR A 395 12.85 -7.65 32.56
N ARG A 396 12.04 -7.55 33.63
CA ARG A 396 10.91 -6.62 33.70
C ARG A 396 11.09 -5.69 34.90
N GLU A 397 11.16 -4.39 34.66
CA GLU A 397 11.10 -3.39 35.74
C GLU A 397 9.67 -2.96 36.02
N THR A 398 9.21 -3.17 37.25
CA THR A 398 7.96 -2.60 37.76
C THR A 398 8.23 -1.22 38.35
N SER A 399 8.12 -0.14 37.55
CA SER A 399 7.78 1.18 38.09
C SER A 399 7.20 2.14 37.02
N VAL A 400 6.08 2.80 37.36
CA VAL A 400 5.32 3.73 36.51
C VAL A 400 5.51 5.16 37.05
N LYS A 401 5.54 6.19 36.19
CA LYS A 401 5.25 7.58 36.60
C LYS A 401 4.19 8.22 35.70
N SER A 402 3.06 8.58 36.30
CA SER A 402 1.98 9.39 35.72
C SER A 402 2.24 10.89 35.93
N ALA A 403 1.96 11.73 34.93
CA ALA A 403 1.89 13.19 35.10
C ALA A 403 0.42 13.65 35.22
N VAL A 404 0.10 14.27 36.35
CA VAL A 404 -1.18 14.95 36.65
C VAL A 404 -1.04 16.44 36.30
N MET A 405 -2.08 17.06 35.74
CA MET A 405 -2.20 18.53 35.67
C MET A 405 -3.37 19.03 36.55
N PRO A 406 -3.24 20.17 37.25
CA PRO A 406 -4.32 20.78 38.03
C PRO A 406 -5.24 21.61 37.13
N VAL A 407 -6.55 21.55 37.39
CA VAL A 407 -7.57 22.39 36.75
C VAL A 407 -8.02 23.44 37.77
N THR A 408 -7.99 24.72 37.39
CA THR A 408 -8.63 25.82 38.13
C THR A 408 -9.83 26.36 37.34
N LEU A 409 -10.85 26.84 38.05
CA LEU A 409 -12.20 27.13 37.54
C LEU A 409 -12.37 28.50 36.84
N ASP A 410 -11.30 29.29 36.65
CA ASP A 410 -11.44 30.72 36.32
C ASP A 410 -10.81 31.16 34.98
N ALA A 411 -10.63 30.25 34.00
CA ALA A 411 -10.11 30.62 32.69
C ALA A 411 -11.21 31.12 31.73
N ILE A 412 -11.18 32.40 31.38
CA ILE A 412 -12.16 33.08 30.52
C ILE A 412 -12.02 32.66 29.03
N PRO A 413 -13.12 32.40 28.29
CA PRO A 413 -13.07 32.00 26.88
C PRO A 413 -12.67 33.13 25.93
N THR A 414 -11.90 32.82 24.89
CA THR A 414 -11.53 33.77 23.83
C THR A 414 -12.64 33.92 22.78
N GLU A 415 -13.05 35.16 22.48
CA GLU A 415 -14.06 35.52 21.49
C GLU A 415 -13.63 35.30 20.02
N VAL A 416 -14.63 35.02 19.17
CA VAL A 416 -14.51 34.80 17.72
C VAL A 416 -14.69 36.13 16.97
N SER A 417 -13.71 36.56 16.19
CA SER A 417 -13.86 37.73 15.32
C SER A 417 -14.62 37.39 14.03
N LYS A 418 -15.71 38.13 13.79
CA LYS A 418 -16.39 38.23 12.49
C LYS A 418 -15.59 39.18 11.59
N GLY A 419 -15.24 38.75 10.37
CA GLY A 419 -14.60 39.59 9.37
C GLY A 419 -14.90 39.11 7.95
N ARG A 420 -15.34 40.05 7.11
CA ARG A 420 -16.00 39.86 5.80
C ARG A 420 -15.07 39.36 4.69
N SER A 421 -15.71 38.66 3.75
CA SER A 421 -15.24 38.30 2.41
C SER A 421 -14.86 39.53 1.57
N ALA A 422 -13.79 39.44 0.78
CA ALA A 422 -13.52 40.35 -0.33
C ALA A 422 -12.88 39.62 -1.52
N ALA A 423 -13.63 39.61 -2.62
CA ALA A 423 -13.26 39.58 -4.03
C ALA A 423 -12.19 38.58 -4.53
N VAL A 424 -12.66 37.45 -5.07
CA VAL A 424 -11.93 36.63 -6.04
C VAL A 424 -12.01 37.29 -7.41
N ILE A 425 -10.84 37.64 -7.97
CA ILE A 425 -10.68 38.00 -9.38
C ILE A 425 -10.83 36.70 -10.19
N LYS A 426 -11.87 36.64 -11.02
CA LYS A 426 -12.06 35.66 -12.09
C LYS A 426 -11.10 35.98 -13.24
N GLU A 427 -10.37 34.98 -13.71
CA GLU A 427 -10.21 34.66 -15.15
C GLU A 427 -9.53 33.27 -15.30
N PRO A 428 -9.73 32.57 -16.43
CA PRO A 428 -10.46 31.30 -16.42
C PRO A 428 -9.57 30.09 -16.68
N ILE A 429 -9.80 28.99 -15.97
CA ILE A 429 -9.42 27.67 -16.46
C ILE A 429 -10.52 27.25 -17.41
N SER A 430 -10.19 27.20 -18.71
CA SER A 430 -11.08 26.69 -19.75
C SER A 430 -11.53 25.28 -19.41
N GLU A 431 -12.85 25.09 -19.26
CA GLU A 431 -13.49 23.79 -19.36
C GLU A 431 -13.15 23.18 -20.71
N LYS A 432 -12.28 22.16 -20.71
CA LYS A 432 -12.22 21.21 -21.81
C LYS A 432 -13.10 20.03 -21.44
N ARG A 433 -14.09 19.80 -22.31
CA ARG A 433 -15.11 18.75 -22.31
C ARG A 433 -14.55 17.41 -21.85
N GLU A 434 -15.31 16.72 -20.99
CA GLU A 434 -15.10 15.30 -20.68
C GLU A 434 -15.27 14.46 -21.96
N ASP A 435 -14.16 14.19 -22.65
CA ASP A 435 -14.11 13.15 -23.67
C ASP A 435 -14.14 11.80 -22.95
N LYS A 436 -15.26 11.08 -23.09
CA LYS A 436 -15.45 9.75 -22.52
C LYS A 436 -14.39 8.77 -23.07
N ILE A 437 -13.48 8.33 -22.21
CA ILE A 437 -12.40 7.39 -22.56
C ILE A 437 -12.98 5.99 -22.82
N CYS A 438 -12.69 5.38 -23.98
CA CYS A 438 -13.01 3.96 -24.22
C CYS A 438 -11.96 3.06 -23.55
N GLU A 439 -12.32 2.46 -22.42
CA GLU A 439 -12.47 1.01 -22.39
C GLU A 439 -11.38 0.13 -23.04
N CYS A 440 -11.89 -0.68 -23.96
CA CYS A 440 -11.25 -1.25 -25.13
C CYS A 440 -9.95 -0.60 -25.65
N GLU A 441 -9.98 0.68 -26.02
CA GLU A 441 -8.84 1.40 -26.59
C GLU A 441 -7.78 1.59 -25.52
N ALA A 442 -8.18 1.88 -24.28
CA ALA A 442 -7.28 1.94 -23.14
C ALA A 442 -6.59 0.59 -22.87
N LYS A 443 -7.30 -0.53 -23.01
CA LYS A 443 -6.70 -1.89 -22.92
C LYS A 443 -5.68 -2.14 -24.02
N VAL A 444 -5.99 -1.79 -25.27
CA VAL A 444 -5.05 -1.93 -26.39
C VAL A 444 -3.83 -1.03 -26.22
N LYS A 445 -4.02 0.24 -25.86
CA LYS A 445 -2.93 1.19 -25.58
C LYS A 445 -2.03 0.73 -24.44
N ALA A 446 -2.61 0.21 -23.36
CA ALA A 446 -1.85 -0.36 -22.25
C ALA A 446 -0.98 -1.54 -22.69
N PHE A 447 -1.51 -2.40 -23.57
CA PHE A 447 -0.75 -3.51 -24.14
C PHE A 447 0.37 -3.03 -25.07
N MET A 448 0.15 -1.99 -25.86
CA MET A 448 1.19 -1.38 -26.70
C MET A 448 2.34 -0.81 -25.86
N ARG A 449 2.03 -0.11 -24.76
CA ARG A 449 3.03 0.41 -23.83
C ARG A 449 3.81 -0.71 -23.15
N MET A 450 3.16 -1.83 -22.83
CA MET A 450 3.82 -3.03 -22.32
C MET A 450 4.83 -3.60 -23.32
N ILE A 451 4.50 -3.65 -24.62
CA ILE A 451 5.44 -4.10 -25.67
C ILE A 451 6.70 -3.22 -25.69
N ARG A 452 6.55 -1.89 -25.57
CA ARG A 452 7.68 -0.94 -25.58
C ARG A 452 8.71 -1.17 -24.46
N ILE A 453 8.29 -1.72 -23.31
CA ILE A 453 9.21 -2.12 -22.21
C ILE A 453 10.21 -3.16 -22.73
N GLY A 454 9.67 -4.23 -23.30
CA GLY A 454 10.49 -5.34 -23.78
C GLY A 454 11.41 -4.93 -24.93
N GLU A 455 10.94 -4.03 -25.79
CA GLU A 455 11.73 -3.50 -26.90
C GLU A 455 12.74 -2.41 -26.46
N GLY A 456 12.73 -1.96 -25.21
CA GLY A 456 13.63 -0.91 -24.71
C GLY A 456 13.39 0.46 -25.35
N THR A 457 12.11 0.80 -25.58
CA THR A 457 11.68 1.98 -26.35
C THR A 457 10.56 2.76 -25.65
N GLU A 458 10.46 2.67 -24.32
CA GLU A 458 9.45 3.39 -23.52
C GLU A 458 9.58 4.93 -23.60
N ASP A 459 10.80 5.40 -23.82
CA ASP A 459 11.17 6.80 -23.98
C ASP A 459 10.80 7.35 -25.36
N GLU A 460 10.87 8.67 -25.49
CA GLU A 460 10.46 9.38 -26.70
C GLU A 460 11.36 9.08 -27.91
N ASP A 461 12.65 8.85 -27.66
CA ASP A 461 13.61 8.45 -28.69
C ASP A 461 13.37 7.02 -29.18
N GLY A 462 12.51 6.25 -28.49
CA GLY A 462 12.08 4.92 -28.92
C GLY A 462 11.49 4.91 -30.34
N TYR A 463 10.81 5.98 -30.76
CA TYR A 463 10.22 6.08 -32.11
C TYR A 463 11.25 6.23 -33.25
N THR A 464 12.50 6.58 -32.93
CA THR A 464 13.60 6.69 -33.91
C THR A 464 14.70 5.64 -33.69
N ARG A 465 14.54 4.75 -32.70
CA ARG A 465 15.56 3.76 -32.34
C ARG A 465 15.58 2.59 -33.33
N ILE A 466 16.76 2.24 -33.80
CA ILE A 466 17.06 1.05 -34.58
C ILE A 466 17.61 0.00 -33.62
N VAL A 467 17.37 -1.28 -33.93
CA VAL A 467 17.91 -2.42 -33.19
C VAL A 467 19.40 -2.24 -32.90
N GLY A 468 19.80 -2.38 -31.64
CA GLY A 468 21.17 -2.10 -31.20
C GLY A 468 21.42 -0.69 -30.67
N GLY A 469 20.44 0.22 -30.74
CA GLY A 469 20.42 1.49 -29.99
C GLY A 469 20.70 2.75 -30.81
N SER A 470 21.09 2.64 -32.09
CA SER A 470 21.29 3.79 -32.98
C SER A 470 19.97 4.46 -33.36
N SER A 471 20.05 5.70 -33.86
CA SER A 471 18.89 6.49 -34.29
C SER A 471 18.75 6.54 -35.81
N PHE A 472 17.59 6.95 -36.33
CA PHE A 472 17.42 7.17 -37.78
C PHE A 472 18.39 8.23 -38.32
N ALA A 473 18.68 9.27 -37.52
CA ALA A 473 19.54 10.37 -37.93
C ALA A 473 20.98 9.90 -38.17
N ASP A 474 21.46 8.89 -37.41
CA ASP A 474 22.80 8.32 -37.54
C ASP A 474 23.05 7.72 -38.94
N TYR A 475 21.98 7.39 -39.67
CA TYR A 475 22.01 6.85 -41.04
C TYR A 475 21.42 7.79 -42.08
N GLY A 476 21.23 9.07 -41.75
CA GLY A 476 20.61 10.05 -42.64
C GLY A 476 19.16 9.70 -43.01
N LYS A 477 18.45 8.97 -42.15
CA LYS A 477 17.05 8.59 -42.31
C LYS A 477 16.15 9.51 -41.50
N ASN A 478 14.88 9.55 -41.87
CA ASN A 478 13.82 10.27 -41.18
C ASN A 478 12.55 9.42 -41.13
N MET A 479 11.45 9.97 -40.58
CA MET A 479 10.18 9.26 -40.43
C MET A 479 9.30 9.22 -41.69
N SER A 480 9.80 9.60 -42.87
CA SER A 480 9.01 9.53 -44.12
C SER A 480 8.66 8.09 -44.52
N THR A 481 9.49 7.11 -44.12
CA THR A 481 9.25 5.68 -44.32
C THR A 481 10.11 4.89 -43.35
N HIS A 482 9.88 3.58 -43.23
CA HIS A 482 10.71 2.70 -42.42
C HIS A 482 12.19 2.83 -42.86
N PRO A 483 13.17 2.96 -41.94
CA PRO A 483 14.56 3.29 -42.27
C PRO A 483 15.27 2.21 -43.10
N LYS A 484 14.82 0.95 -42.99
CA LYS A 484 15.34 -0.24 -43.70
C LYS A 484 16.86 -0.45 -43.51
N VAL A 485 17.40 0.07 -42.42
CA VAL A 485 18.80 -0.13 -42.01
C VAL A 485 18.94 -1.55 -41.48
N TYR A 486 19.92 -2.29 -41.99
CA TYR A 486 20.24 -3.64 -41.55
C TYR A 486 21.44 -3.60 -40.61
N ILE A 487 21.29 -4.17 -39.42
CA ILE A 487 22.33 -4.23 -38.39
C ILE A 487 22.83 -5.67 -38.31
N SER A 488 24.02 -5.91 -38.87
CA SER A 488 24.62 -7.24 -38.99
C SER A 488 24.78 -7.97 -37.65
N LYS A 489 25.11 -7.25 -36.58
CA LYS A 489 25.28 -7.82 -35.22
C LYS A 489 24.04 -8.55 -34.71
N TYR A 490 22.85 -8.07 -35.08
CA TYR A 490 21.57 -8.60 -34.60
C TYR A 490 20.77 -9.29 -35.70
N ASP A 491 21.35 -9.44 -36.90
CA ASP A 491 20.68 -9.96 -38.11
C ASP A 491 19.26 -9.41 -38.28
N SER A 492 19.11 -8.10 -38.13
CA SER A 492 17.78 -7.48 -38.02
C SER A 492 17.73 -6.10 -38.65
N THR A 493 16.52 -5.75 -39.07
CA THR A 493 16.15 -4.43 -39.59
C THR A 493 15.11 -3.74 -38.70
N ALA A 494 14.93 -4.25 -37.48
CA ALA A 494 13.95 -3.74 -36.53
C ALA A 494 14.20 -2.26 -36.19
N ALA A 495 13.13 -1.46 -36.23
CA ALA A 495 13.19 -0.02 -36.00
C ALA A 495 11.88 0.52 -35.41
N GLY A 496 12.01 1.65 -34.70
CA GLY A 496 10.92 2.39 -34.10
C GLY A 496 10.43 1.79 -32.77
N ALA A 497 9.37 2.38 -32.23
CA ALA A 497 8.86 2.09 -30.88
C ALA A 497 8.39 0.63 -30.71
N TYR A 498 8.11 -0.07 -31.81
CA TYR A 498 7.65 -1.47 -31.77
C TYR A 498 8.58 -2.40 -32.54
N GLN A 499 9.80 -1.94 -32.82
CA GLN A 499 10.86 -2.72 -33.49
C GLN A 499 10.36 -3.45 -34.75
N ILE A 500 9.59 -2.73 -35.58
CA ILE A 500 9.01 -3.26 -36.83
C ILE A 500 10.17 -3.56 -37.78
N THR A 501 10.15 -4.70 -38.46
CA THR A 501 11.20 -5.09 -39.41
C THR A 501 10.87 -4.65 -40.84
N LYS A 502 11.91 -4.55 -41.70
CA LYS A 502 11.76 -4.32 -43.15
C LYS A 502 10.82 -5.34 -43.80
N THR A 503 10.89 -6.61 -43.38
CA THR A 503 10.07 -7.69 -43.94
C THR A 503 8.60 -7.47 -43.64
N ASN A 504 8.26 -7.15 -42.38
CA ASN A 504 6.89 -6.81 -42.02
C ASN A 504 6.41 -5.55 -42.75
N TRP A 505 7.24 -4.51 -42.77
CA TRP A 505 6.96 -3.23 -43.41
C TRP A 505 6.57 -3.37 -44.89
N ASN A 506 7.28 -4.24 -45.63
CA ASN A 506 7.07 -4.45 -47.05
C ASN A 506 6.14 -5.64 -47.38
N SER A 507 5.56 -6.34 -46.40
CA SER A 507 4.66 -7.46 -46.69
C SER A 507 3.42 -6.98 -47.44
N ASP A 508 2.99 -7.69 -48.49
CA ASP A 508 1.92 -7.24 -49.39
C ASP A 508 0.62 -6.91 -48.65
N ASN A 509 0.19 -7.78 -47.73
CA ASN A 509 -0.99 -7.55 -46.90
C ASN A 509 -0.90 -6.25 -46.09
N PHE A 510 0.29 -5.96 -45.54
CA PHE A 510 0.48 -4.76 -44.74
C PHE A 510 0.65 -3.51 -45.61
N ALA A 511 1.37 -3.61 -46.72
CA ALA A 511 1.54 -2.52 -47.67
C ALA A 511 0.21 -2.09 -48.31
N SER A 512 -0.61 -3.05 -48.74
CA SER A 512 -1.97 -2.79 -49.24
C SER A 512 -2.82 -2.13 -48.15
N TRP A 513 -2.87 -2.71 -46.95
CA TRP A 513 -3.68 -2.17 -45.86
C TRP A 513 -3.28 -0.73 -45.48
N ARG A 514 -1.97 -0.45 -45.43
CA ARG A 514 -1.45 0.91 -45.16
C ARG A 514 -1.87 1.90 -46.23
N ASN A 515 -1.79 1.49 -47.50
CA ASN A 515 -2.22 2.31 -48.62
C ASN A 515 -3.73 2.60 -48.57
N ASP A 516 -4.55 1.57 -48.38
CA ASP A 516 -6.02 1.68 -48.30
C ASP A 516 -6.48 2.57 -47.14
N ASN A 517 -5.68 2.65 -46.06
CA ASN A 517 -5.97 3.46 -44.87
C ASN A 517 -5.25 4.82 -44.84
N ASN A 518 -4.50 5.18 -45.90
CA ASN A 518 -3.69 6.40 -45.97
C ASN A 518 -2.66 6.54 -44.82
N VAL A 519 -2.07 5.44 -44.37
CA VAL A 519 -1.03 5.40 -43.32
C VAL A 519 0.28 4.93 -43.96
N ASN A 520 0.92 5.82 -44.73
CA ASN A 520 2.03 5.47 -45.63
C ASN A 520 3.42 5.93 -45.15
N ASP A 521 3.49 6.72 -44.07
CA ASP A 521 4.75 7.20 -43.48
C ASP A 521 5.23 6.34 -42.30
N PHE A 522 6.30 6.74 -41.62
CA PHE A 522 6.78 6.08 -40.40
C PHE A 522 6.81 7.04 -39.20
N SER A 523 5.85 7.97 -39.17
CA SER A 523 5.63 8.89 -38.06
C SER A 523 5.28 8.15 -36.77
N LYS A 524 5.35 8.84 -35.63
CA LYS A 524 5.03 8.26 -34.32
C LYS A 524 3.61 7.69 -34.26
N GLU A 525 2.62 8.44 -34.77
CA GLU A 525 1.23 7.98 -34.86
C GLU A 525 1.09 6.76 -35.79
N SER A 526 1.77 6.76 -36.93
CA SER A 526 1.77 5.62 -37.85
C SER A 526 2.37 4.37 -37.22
N GLN A 527 3.50 4.49 -36.50
CA GLN A 527 4.11 3.37 -35.77
C GLN A 527 3.15 2.75 -34.75
N ASP A 528 2.41 3.58 -34.01
CA ASP A 528 1.37 3.10 -33.09
C ASP A 528 0.26 2.35 -33.82
N ILE A 529 -0.24 2.90 -34.93
CA ILE A 529 -1.26 2.27 -35.78
C ILE A 529 -0.76 0.90 -36.29
N TYR A 530 0.51 0.81 -36.65
CA TYR A 530 1.14 -0.42 -37.12
C TYR A 530 1.22 -1.49 -36.03
N CYS A 531 1.54 -1.11 -34.79
CA CYS A 531 1.50 -2.02 -33.65
C CYS A 531 0.08 -2.59 -33.47
N VAL A 532 -0.95 -1.74 -33.53
CA VAL A 532 -2.35 -2.18 -33.46
C VAL A 532 -2.71 -3.12 -34.62
N TYR A 533 -2.26 -2.84 -35.85
CA TYR A 533 -2.45 -3.74 -36.98
C TYR A 533 -1.84 -5.13 -36.71
N LEU A 534 -0.62 -5.18 -36.18
CA LEU A 534 0.04 -6.45 -35.85
C LEU A 534 -0.75 -7.21 -34.76
N ILE A 535 -1.21 -6.53 -33.72
CA ILE A 535 -2.04 -7.12 -32.66
C ILE A 535 -3.34 -7.71 -33.22
N ILE A 536 -4.06 -6.94 -34.06
CA ILE A 536 -5.42 -7.28 -34.51
C ILE A 536 -5.40 -8.23 -35.70
N LYS A 537 -4.72 -7.86 -36.80
CA LYS A 537 -4.79 -8.57 -38.08
C LYS A 537 -3.80 -9.72 -38.16
N LYS A 538 -2.57 -9.54 -37.67
CA LYS A 538 -1.52 -10.56 -37.76
C LYS A 538 -1.59 -11.58 -36.62
N LYS A 539 -1.66 -11.11 -35.36
CA LYS A 539 -1.64 -11.97 -34.17
C LYS A 539 -3.01 -12.37 -33.65
N LYS A 540 -4.08 -11.65 -34.04
CA LYS A 540 -5.46 -11.92 -33.60
C LYS A 540 -5.56 -11.98 -32.07
N ALA A 541 -4.89 -11.04 -31.39
CA ALA A 541 -4.79 -10.96 -29.94
C ALA A 541 -5.78 -9.95 -29.32
N PHE A 542 -6.55 -9.23 -30.15
CA PHE A 542 -7.53 -8.25 -29.68
C PHE A 542 -8.53 -8.83 -28.67
N ASP A 543 -9.14 -9.98 -28.96
CA ASP A 543 -10.16 -10.57 -28.09
C ASP A 543 -9.58 -10.96 -26.72
N ASN A 544 -8.33 -11.43 -26.69
CA ASN A 544 -7.60 -11.72 -25.46
C ASN A 544 -7.38 -10.45 -24.64
N ILE A 545 -6.88 -9.38 -25.27
CA ILE A 545 -6.67 -8.07 -24.61
C ILE A 545 -7.99 -7.50 -24.09
N ASN A 546 -9.05 -7.53 -24.91
CA ASN A 546 -10.35 -6.94 -24.58
C ASN A 546 -11.06 -7.70 -23.44
N SER A 547 -10.97 -9.03 -23.42
CA SER A 547 -11.51 -9.90 -22.36
C SER A 547 -10.67 -9.91 -21.09
N GLY A 548 -9.45 -9.36 -21.10
CA GLY A 548 -8.53 -9.35 -19.97
C GLY A 548 -7.65 -10.60 -19.85
N ASP A 549 -7.69 -11.51 -20.82
CA ASP A 549 -6.75 -12.63 -20.96
C ASP A 549 -5.39 -12.16 -21.50
N ILE A 550 -4.62 -11.51 -20.63
CA ILE A 550 -3.31 -10.94 -21.00
C ILE A 550 -2.28 -12.04 -21.25
N ASP A 551 -2.40 -13.20 -20.60
CA ASP A 551 -1.49 -14.33 -20.83
C ASP A 551 -1.66 -14.92 -22.23
N GLY A 552 -2.91 -15.08 -22.69
CA GLY A 552 -3.21 -15.49 -24.06
C GLY A 552 -2.77 -14.44 -25.09
N ALA A 553 -2.92 -13.15 -24.77
CA ALA A 553 -2.42 -12.07 -25.63
C ALA A 553 -0.88 -12.11 -25.75
N ILE A 554 -0.16 -12.25 -24.64
CA ILE A 554 1.31 -12.39 -24.63
C ILE A 554 1.74 -13.60 -25.45
N SER A 555 1.10 -14.75 -25.26
CA SER A 555 1.43 -15.98 -25.98
C SER A 555 1.24 -15.86 -27.49
N LYS A 556 0.17 -15.18 -27.95
CA LYS A 556 -0.05 -14.92 -29.39
C LYS A 556 0.97 -13.93 -29.95
N CYS A 557 1.38 -12.95 -29.15
CA CYS A 557 2.24 -11.86 -29.55
C CYS A 557 3.75 -12.18 -29.46
N SER A 558 4.15 -13.20 -28.68
CA SER A 558 5.57 -13.53 -28.45
C SER A 558 6.35 -13.89 -29.72
N LYS A 559 5.68 -14.38 -30.76
CA LYS A 559 6.30 -14.63 -32.08
C LYS A 559 6.45 -13.38 -32.96
N GLU A 560 6.06 -12.20 -32.49
CA GLU A 560 6.34 -10.92 -33.19
C GLU A 560 7.42 -10.13 -32.48
N TRP A 561 7.30 -10.06 -31.16
CA TRP A 561 8.14 -9.25 -30.30
C TRP A 561 8.98 -10.19 -29.45
N ALA A 562 10.26 -10.28 -29.79
CA ALA A 562 11.20 -11.24 -29.22
C ALA A 562 11.45 -11.02 -27.72
N SER A 563 11.09 -9.85 -27.21
CA SER A 563 11.18 -9.46 -25.81
C SER A 563 10.06 -10.01 -24.93
N LEU A 564 8.95 -10.47 -25.52
CA LEU A 564 7.83 -11.04 -24.76
C LEU A 564 8.14 -12.49 -24.34
N PRO A 565 7.73 -12.91 -23.13
CA PRO A 565 8.02 -14.24 -22.63
C PRO A 565 7.41 -15.36 -23.48
N GLY A 566 8.23 -16.36 -23.81
CA GLY A 566 7.91 -17.48 -24.69
C GLY A 566 8.10 -17.15 -26.18
N ALA A 567 9.02 -16.26 -26.52
CA ALA A 567 9.33 -15.90 -27.90
C ALA A 567 10.35 -16.86 -28.53
N GLY A 568 11.31 -17.36 -27.76
CA GLY A 568 12.22 -18.43 -28.16
C GLY A 568 13.30 -18.01 -29.17
N TYR A 569 13.53 -16.71 -29.37
CA TYR A 569 14.55 -16.20 -30.30
C TYR A 569 15.98 -16.17 -29.72
N GLY A 570 16.18 -16.67 -28.48
CA GLY A 570 17.48 -16.61 -27.80
C GLY A 570 17.89 -15.20 -27.36
N GLN A 571 16.97 -14.24 -27.44
CA GLN A 571 17.12 -12.86 -26.96
C GLN A 571 16.57 -12.73 -25.52
N ARG A 572 16.87 -11.62 -24.85
CA ARG A 572 16.39 -11.37 -23.48
C ARG A 572 14.86 -11.25 -23.49
N GLU A 573 14.20 -12.16 -22.79
CA GLU A 573 12.76 -12.11 -22.53
C GLU A 573 12.50 -11.43 -21.17
N GLU A 574 11.44 -10.65 -21.09
CA GLU A 574 11.01 -10.05 -19.82
C GLU A 574 10.22 -11.07 -18.96
N SER A 575 10.30 -10.93 -17.63
CA SER A 575 9.49 -11.76 -16.71
C SER A 575 8.00 -11.54 -16.97
N ARG A 576 7.26 -12.66 -17.08
CA ARG A 576 5.82 -12.68 -17.31
C ARG A 576 5.06 -11.93 -16.22
N GLU A 577 5.50 -12.05 -14.97
CA GLU A 577 4.93 -11.36 -13.81
C GLU A 577 5.15 -9.84 -13.92
N LYS A 578 6.37 -9.42 -14.26
CA LYS A 578 6.75 -8.01 -14.40
C LYS A 578 5.96 -7.29 -15.48
N ILE A 579 5.82 -7.86 -16.68
CA ILE A 579 5.08 -7.21 -17.78
C ILE A 579 3.57 -7.15 -17.52
N LYS A 580 3.00 -8.13 -16.80
CA LYS A 580 1.59 -8.12 -16.39
C LYS A 580 1.29 -7.05 -15.35
N GLU A 581 2.21 -6.82 -14.42
CA GLU A 581 2.10 -5.70 -13.47
C GLU A 581 2.12 -4.36 -14.20
N LYS A 582 3.10 -4.17 -15.10
CA LYS A 582 3.21 -2.96 -15.91
C LYS A 582 1.99 -2.72 -16.81
N TYR A 583 1.42 -3.77 -17.42
CA TYR A 583 0.16 -3.68 -18.16
C TYR A 583 -0.99 -3.12 -17.29
N LYS A 584 -1.13 -3.59 -16.04
CA LYS A 584 -2.17 -3.11 -15.13
C LYS A 584 -1.98 -1.63 -14.80
N ASP A 585 -0.74 -1.18 -14.62
CA ASP A 585 -0.44 0.22 -14.35
C ASP A 585 -0.70 1.11 -15.56
N PHE A 586 -0.27 0.69 -16.75
CA PHE A 586 -0.59 1.40 -17.98
C PHE A 586 -2.09 1.45 -18.24
N LEU A 587 -2.83 0.37 -18.01
CA LEU A 587 -4.29 0.37 -18.16
C LEU A 587 -4.96 1.42 -17.25
N LYS A 588 -4.51 1.56 -16.01
CA LYS A 588 -5.01 2.62 -15.11
C LYS A 588 -4.68 4.02 -15.63
N GLN A 589 -3.51 4.23 -16.23
CA GLN A 589 -3.12 5.52 -16.81
C GLN A 589 -3.94 5.85 -18.06
N GLU A 590 -4.13 4.88 -18.95
CA GLU A 590 -4.93 5.04 -20.17
C GLU A 590 -6.41 5.33 -19.85
N LEU A 591 -6.97 4.66 -18.84
CA LEU A 591 -8.34 4.92 -18.35
C LEU A 591 -8.50 6.31 -17.71
N ARG A 592 -7.40 6.98 -17.36
CA ARG A 592 -7.37 8.37 -16.84
C ARG A 592 -6.97 9.39 -17.92
N GLY A 593 -6.80 8.96 -19.17
CA GLY A 593 -6.42 9.84 -20.29
C GLY A 593 -4.94 10.21 -20.32
N SER A 594 -4.09 9.50 -19.57
CA SER A 594 -2.64 9.73 -19.52
C SER A 594 -1.92 8.69 -20.37
N SER A 595 -1.47 9.10 -21.57
CA SER A 595 -0.78 8.23 -22.52
C SER A 595 0.47 8.92 -23.09
N ASN A 596 1.54 8.16 -23.32
CA ASN A 596 2.72 8.57 -24.08
C ASN A 596 2.72 8.01 -25.52
N LEU A 597 1.53 7.61 -26.01
CA LEU A 597 1.29 7.17 -27.38
C LEU A 597 0.75 8.33 -28.22
N TYR A 598 1.08 8.33 -29.49
CA TYR A 598 0.64 9.32 -30.48
C TYR A 598 -0.64 8.90 -31.23
N ILE A 599 -1.11 7.67 -31.04
CA ILE A 599 -2.37 7.19 -31.62
C ILE A 599 -3.60 7.90 -31.04
N LYS A 600 -4.37 8.52 -31.94
CA LYS A 600 -5.60 9.26 -31.62
C LYS A 600 -6.72 8.31 -31.16
N ALA A 601 -7.61 8.81 -30.30
CA ALA A 601 -8.81 8.08 -29.90
C ALA A 601 -9.71 7.77 -31.11
N GLY A 602 -10.50 6.69 -31.03
CA GLY A 602 -11.34 6.20 -32.13
C GLY A 602 -10.57 5.40 -33.19
N PHE A 603 -9.31 5.03 -32.92
CA PHE A 603 -8.47 4.29 -33.87
C PHE A 603 -8.99 2.88 -34.16
N LEU A 604 -9.66 2.23 -33.19
CA LEU A 604 -10.22 0.89 -33.38
C LEU A 604 -11.36 0.89 -34.38
N GLU A 605 -12.24 1.90 -34.31
CA GLU A 605 -13.32 2.09 -35.26
C GLU A 605 -12.78 2.53 -36.62
N LYS A 606 -11.94 3.58 -36.65
CA LYS A 606 -11.43 4.19 -37.88
C LYS A 606 -10.69 3.21 -38.78
N TYR A 607 -9.78 2.41 -38.23
CA TYR A 607 -8.85 1.59 -39.02
C TYR A 607 -9.20 0.11 -39.05
N PHE A 608 -10.04 -0.35 -38.11
CA PHE A 608 -10.32 -1.79 -37.94
C PHE A 608 -11.82 -2.12 -37.89
N GLY A 609 -12.71 -1.13 -37.93
CA GLY A 609 -14.16 -1.34 -37.85
C GLY A 609 -14.63 -1.92 -36.51
N ILE A 610 -13.82 -1.78 -35.46
CA ILE A 610 -14.12 -2.34 -34.13
C ILE A 610 -14.86 -1.29 -33.32
N HIS A 611 -16.17 -1.49 -33.15
CA HIS A 611 -17.06 -0.56 -32.45
C HIS A 611 -17.18 -0.90 -30.96
N CYS A 612 -16.08 -0.75 -30.22
CA CYS A 612 -16.03 -1.07 -28.80
C CYS A 612 -16.29 0.15 -27.89
N CYS A 613 -16.21 1.37 -28.43
CA CYS A 613 -16.36 2.64 -27.71
C CYS A 613 -17.82 3.13 -27.56
N LYS A 614 -18.78 2.45 -28.20
CA LYS A 614 -20.16 2.92 -28.40
C LYS A 614 -21.07 2.71 -27.17
N ASN A 615 -20.71 3.29 -26.03
CA ASN A 615 -21.59 3.42 -24.87
C ASN A 615 -21.56 4.84 -24.29
N LEU A 616 -21.99 5.85 -25.06
CA LEU A 616 -22.98 6.90 -24.69
C LEU A 616 -23.50 7.51 -26.01
N PRO A 617 -24.76 7.97 -26.06
CA PRO A 617 -25.63 7.79 -27.23
C PRO A 617 -25.39 8.83 -28.32
N LYS A 618 -25.46 8.36 -29.58
CA LYS A 618 -26.15 9.09 -30.65
C LYS A 618 -27.21 8.16 -31.23
N VAL A 619 -28.41 8.71 -31.34
CA VAL A 619 -29.60 8.13 -31.96
C VAL A 619 -29.23 7.54 -33.32
N GLU A 620 -29.22 6.22 -33.44
CA GLU A 620 -29.43 5.59 -34.73
C GLU A 620 -30.93 5.67 -35.00
N LYS A 621 -31.29 6.26 -36.14
CA LYS A 621 -32.64 6.12 -36.69
C LYS A 621 -32.85 4.66 -37.04
N SER A 622 -33.51 3.98 -36.11
CA SER A 622 -34.47 2.89 -36.24
C SER A 622 -34.31 1.94 -37.43
N ASP A 623 -34.12 0.66 -37.10
CA ASP A 623 -35.26 -0.25 -37.21
C ASP A 623 -35.37 -1.26 -36.04
N SER A 624 -36.20 -0.85 -35.07
CA SER A 624 -37.08 -1.65 -34.21
C SER A 624 -36.75 -3.13 -33.90
N SER A 625 -36.15 -3.37 -32.73
CA SER A 625 -36.85 -3.99 -31.58
C SER A 625 -35.88 -4.15 -30.40
N ASP A 626 -35.50 -3.03 -29.78
CA ASP A 626 -34.56 -3.03 -28.65
C ASP A 626 -35.17 -3.68 -27.42
N ILE A 627 -34.68 -4.88 -27.13
CA ILE A 627 -35.01 -5.58 -25.91
C ILE A 627 -34.17 -4.98 -24.79
N ILE A 628 -34.87 -4.39 -23.83
CA ILE A 628 -34.26 -3.69 -22.71
C ILE A 628 -34.02 -4.70 -21.59
N VAL A 629 -32.76 -5.06 -21.36
CA VAL A 629 -32.37 -5.75 -20.12
C VAL A 629 -31.90 -4.71 -19.13
N GLU A 630 -32.65 -4.54 -18.04
CA GLU A 630 -32.35 -3.58 -16.98
C GLU A 630 -32.27 -4.26 -15.61
N PHE A 631 -31.74 -3.52 -14.64
CA PHE A 631 -31.66 -3.94 -13.25
C PHE A 631 -32.66 -3.14 -12.43
N ASP A 632 -33.35 -3.81 -11.50
CA ASP A 632 -34.22 -3.14 -10.53
C ASP A 632 -33.43 -2.04 -9.78
N GLY A 633 -34.08 -0.90 -9.55
CA GLY A 633 -33.45 0.30 -8.95
C GLY A 633 -32.74 0.03 -7.62
N ASN A 634 -33.18 -1.00 -6.88
CA ASN A 634 -32.63 -1.36 -5.57
C ASN A 634 -31.30 -2.13 -5.63
N ILE A 635 -30.80 -2.45 -6.83
CA ILE A 635 -29.51 -3.14 -6.98
C ILE A 635 -28.39 -2.11 -7.05
N GLU A 636 -27.43 -2.20 -6.11
CA GLU A 636 -26.21 -1.38 -6.08
C GLU A 636 -25.40 -1.51 -7.38
N GLU A 637 -24.72 -0.44 -7.81
CA GLU A 637 -24.02 -0.41 -9.11
C GLU A 637 -22.94 -1.49 -9.26
N GLU A 638 -22.15 -1.74 -8.20
CA GLU A 638 -21.15 -2.80 -8.18
C GLU A 638 -21.77 -4.19 -8.39
N ARG A 639 -22.99 -4.42 -7.89
CA ARG A 639 -23.76 -5.66 -8.09
C ARG A 639 -24.38 -5.78 -9.48
N ARG A 640 -24.39 -4.71 -10.28
CA ARG A 640 -24.81 -4.74 -11.70
C ARG A 640 -23.62 -5.07 -12.60
N LYS A 641 -22.43 -4.54 -12.27
CA LYS A 641 -21.18 -4.73 -13.03
C LYS A 641 -20.74 -6.20 -13.12
N VAL A 642 -21.16 -7.01 -12.16
CA VAL A 642 -20.76 -8.42 -12.02
C VAL A 642 -21.54 -9.37 -12.94
N VAL A 643 -22.65 -8.90 -13.51
CA VAL A 643 -23.41 -9.64 -14.52
C VAL A 643 -22.76 -9.41 -15.87
N SER A 644 -22.24 -10.48 -16.46
CA SER A 644 -21.49 -10.41 -17.71
C SER A 644 -22.36 -10.00 -18.90
N GLU A 645 -21.71 -9.50 -19.95
CA GLU A 645 -22.38 -9.26 -21.23
C GLU A 645 -22.89 -10.55 -21.88
N LYS A 646 -22.20 -11.69 -21.65
CA LYS A 646 -22.68 -13.02 -22.09
C LYS A 646 -24.06 -13.31 -21.49
N THR A 647 -24.22 -13.13 -20.19
CA THR A 647 -25.50 -13.29 -19.49
C THR A 647 -26.55 -12.36 -20.05
N LYS A 648 -26.25 -11.05 -20.19
CA LYS A 648 -27.21 -10.07 -20.74
C LYS A 648 -27.64 -10.42 -22.17
N ASN A 649 -26.73 -10.90 -23.00
CA ASN A 649 -27.01 -11.30 -24.38
C ASN A 649 -27.88 -12.56 -24.47
N ILE A 650 -27.66 -13.56 -23.60
CA ILE A 650 -28.53 -14.73 -23.49
C ILE A 650 -29.96 -14.28 -23.12
N LEU A 651 -30.11 -13.40 -22.14
CA LEU A 651 -31.42 -12.85 -21.76
C LEU A 651 -32.07 -12.06 -22.90
N LYS A 652 -31.31 -11.20 -23.61
CA LYS A 652 -31.83 -10.46 -24.78
C LYS A 652 -32.31 -11.41 -25.88
N LYS A 653 -31.52 -12.44 -26.20
CA LYS A 653 -31.86 -13.42 -27.24
C LYS A 653 -33.12 -14.20 -26.87
N ALA A 654 -33.19 -14.68 -25.62
CA ALA A 654 -34.36 -15.39 -25.12
C ALA A 654 -35.59 -14.49 -25.12
N ALA A 655 -35.46 -13.24 -24.66
CA ALA A 655 -36.53 -12.26 -24.72
C ALA A 655 -37.00 -11.98 -26.15
N LYS A 656 -36.08 -11.96 -27.14
CA LYS A 656 -36.44 -11.74 -28.55
C LYS A 656 -37.29 -12.88 -29.09
N SER A 657 -36.81 -14.10 -28.90
CA SER A 657 -37.49 -15.32 -29.32
C SER A 657 -38.86 -15.48 -28.66
N SER A 658 -38.96 -15.07 -27.39
CA SER A 658 -40.20 -15.11 -26.63
C SER A 658 -41.10 -13.88 -26.82
N GLY A 659 -40.73 -12.92 -27.66
CA GLY A 659 -41.53 -11.70 -27.90
C GLY A 659 -41.57 -10.70 -26.74
N ASN A 660 -40.70 -10.86 -25.75
CA ASN A 660 -40.55 -9.96 -24.62
C ASN A 660 -39.69 -8.74 -25.01
N LYS A 661 -40.22 -7.54 -24.75
CA LYS A 661 -39.49 -6.28 -25.03
C LYS A 661 -38.57 -5.85 -23.89
N LYS A 662 -38.73 -6.45 -22.70
CA LYS A 662 -38.04 -6.02 -21.49
C LYS A 662 -37.75 -7.21 -20.57
N VAL A 663 -36.60 -7.19 -19.92
CA VAL A 663 -36.21 -8.15 -18.88
C VAL A 663 -35.68 -7.36 -17.69
N VAL A 664 -36.24 -7.59 -16.50
CA VAL A 664 -35.82 -6.89 -15.29
C VAL A 664 -35.11 -7.88 -14.36
N ILE A 665 -33.82 -7.67 -14.13
CA ILE A 665 -33.02 -8.40 -13.16
C ILE A 665 -33.29 -7.81 -11.78
N THR A 666 -33.85 -8.59 -10.86
CA THR A 666 -34.27 -8.16 -9.51
C THR A 666 -33.29 -8.56 -8.41
N SER A 667 -32.41 -9.53 -8.67
CA SER A 667 -31.28 -9.84 -7.80
C SER A 667 -30.11 -10.38 -8.61
N THR A 668 -28.92 -10.17 -8.07
CA THR A 668 -27.66 -10.73 -8.56
C THR A 668 -26.92 -11.41 -7.42
N ILE A 669 -25.86 -12.11 -7.76
CA ILE A 669 -24.95 -12.74 -6.81
C ILE A 669 -24.43 -11.77 -5.72
N ARG A 670 -24.25 -12.29 -4.49
CA ARG A 670 -23.88 -11.55 -3.27
C ARG A 670 -22.70 -12.24 -2.58
N SER A 671 -21.81 -11.43 -2.02
CA SER A 671 -20.78 -11.93 -1.10
C SER A 671 -21.40 -12.34 0.24
N PRO A 672 -20.71 -13.17 1.05
CA PRO A 672 -21.13 -13.50 2.41
C PRO A 672 -21.46 -12.27 3.27
N ARG A 673 -20.65 -11.21 3.16
CA ARG A 673 -20.90 -9.94 3.85
C ARG A 673 -22.20 -9.28 3.42
N LYS A 674 -22.43 -9.12 2.12
CA LYS A 674 -23.68 -8.51 1.62
C LYS A 674 -24.91 -9.35 1.96
N GLN A 675 -24.77 -10.68 1.99
CA GLN A 675 -25.83 -11.56 2.46
C GLN A 675 -26.11 -11.38 3.96
N ALA A 676 -25.08 -11.30 4.81
CA ALA A 676 -25.22 -11.02 6.24
C ALA A 676 -25.87 -9.66 6.51
N GLU A 677 -25.42 -8.61 5.81
CA GLU A 677 -26.00 -7.25 5.91
C GLU A 677 -27.48 -7.23 5.53
N ALA A 678 -27.86 -7.94 4.46
CA ALA A 678 -29.26 -8.05 4.06
C ALA A 678 -30.10 -8.74 5.14
N MET A 679 -29.63 -9.87 5.67
CA MET A 679 -30.32 -10.61 6.74
C MET A 679 -30.43 -9.78 8.03
N TYR A 680 -29.34 -9.11 8.43
CA TYR A 680 -29.30 -8.21 9.59
C TYR A 680 -30.32 -7.07 9.46
N ASN A 681 -30.34 -6.40 8.30
CA ASN A 681 -31.23 -5.28 8.05
C ASN A 681 -32.70 -5.72 8.01
N ASN A 682 -33.01 -6.91 7.48
CA ASN A 682 -34.36 -7.45 7.48
C ASN A 682 -34.86 -7.67 8.91
N GLU A 683 -34.09 -8.41 9.73
CA GLU A 683 -34.46 -8.68 11.11
C GLU A 683 -34.54 -7.41 11.97
N LYS A 684 -33.55 -6.51 11.84
CA LYS A 684 -33.55 -5.24 12.58
C LYS A 684 -34.77 -4.38 12.26
N ASN A 685 -35.24 -4.41 11.03
CA ASN A 685 -36.42 -3.66 10.58
C ASN A 685 -37.74 -4.43 10.80
N GLY A 686 -37.73 -5.54 11.55
CA GLY A 686 -38.92 -6.35 11.82
C GLY A 686 -39.47 -7.11 10.61
N LYS A 687 -38.70 -7.19 9.51
CA LYS A 687 -39.04 -7.97 8.32
C LYS A 687 -38.53 -9.39 8.51
N HIS A 688 -39.28 -10.21 9.24
CA HIS A 688 -38.94 -11.61 9.50
C HIS A 688 -39.14 -12.47 8.25
N ILE A 689 -38.07 -12.61 7.46
CA ILE A 689 -38.08 -13.44 6.24
C ILE A 689 -37.91 -14.91 6.65
N LYS A 690 -38.70 -15.81 6.06
CA LYS A 690 -38.52 -17.25 6.23
C LYS A 690 -37.29 -17.71 5.44
N TYR A 691 -36.24 -18.15 6.14
CA TYR A 691 -35.06 -18.74 5.54
C TYR A 691 -35.06 -20.28 5.64
N ALA A 692 -34.38 -20.94 4.71
CA ALA A 692 -34.05 -22.37 4.83
C ALA A 692 -33.13 -22.64 6.03
N THR A 693 -32.90 -23.91 6.38
CA THR A 693 -32.11 -24.32 7.55
C THR A 693 -30.75 -23.60 7.69
N PRO A 694 -29.92 -23.48 6.63
CA PRO A 694 -28.65 -22.75 6.75
C PRO A 694 -28.85 -21.26 7.08
N GLY A 695 -29.86 -20.61 6.52
CA GLY A 695 -30.17 -19.21 6.85
C GLY A 695 -30.75 -19.03 8.25
N ARG A 696 -31.54 -20.00 8.75
CA ARG A 696 -32.00 -19.99 10.15
C ARG A 696 -30.82 -20.07 11.13
N GLN A 697 -29.81 -20.89 10.84
CA GLN A 697 -28.59 -20.95 11.67
C GLN A 697 -27.86 -19.61 11.72
N VAL A 698 -27.87 -18.84 10.63
CA VAL A 698 -27.31 -17.47 10.61
C VAL A 698 -28.19 -16.50 11.40
N LEU A 699 -29.52 -16.67 11.38
CA LEU A 699 -30.44 -15.89 12.22
C LEU A 699 -30.31 -16.22 13.71
N ASP A 700 -29.96 -17.45 14.07
CA ASP A 700 -29.66 -17.80 15.46
C ASP A 700 -28.44 -17.03 15.95
N ILE A 701 -27.39 -16.93 15.12
CA ILE A 701 -26.23 -16.08 15.40
C ILE A 701 -26.65 -14.62 15.54
N TYR A 702 -27.50 -14.10 14.64
CA TYR A 702 -28.05 -12.75 14.79
C TYR A 702 -28.74 -12.57 16.14
N ASN A 703 -29.61 -13.49 16.55
CA ASN A 703 -30.35 -13.39 17.80
C ASN A 703 -29.44 -13.46 19.04
N GLN A 704 -28.38 -14.27 18.99
CA GLN A 704 -27.39 -14.37 20.05
C GLN A 704 -26.49 -13.12 20.13
N THR A 705 -26.23 -12.48 18.99
CA THR A 705 -25.21 -11.43 18.89
C THR A 705 -25.73 -10.02 18.67
N LYS A 706 -27.04 -9.83 18.47
CA LYS A 706 -27.66 -8.51 18.21
C LYS A 706 -27.40 -7.48 19.30
N SER A 707 -27.17 -7.90 20.54
CA SER A 707 -26.82 -7.02 21.67
C SER A 707 -25.38 -6.52 21.65
N PHE A 708 -24.48 -7.13 20.87
CA PHE A 708 -23.05 -6.79 20.83
C PHE A 708 -22.69 -5.71 19.79
N GLY A 709 -23.67 -5.17 19.08
CA GLY A 709 -23.50 -4.11 18.09
C GLY A 709 -23.40 -4.62 16.64
N ARG A 710 -23.83 -3.78 15.69
CA ARG A 710 -24.07 -4.13 14.29
C ARG A 710 -22.91 -4.90 13.64
N GLU A 711 -21.70 -4.37 13.70
CA GLU A 711 -20.55 -4.99 13.00
C GLU A 711 -20.17 -6.34 13.63
N LYS A 712 -20.23 -6.49 14.96
CA LYS A 712 -19.97 -7.78 15.62
C LYS A 712 -21.01 -8.83 15.24
N THR A 713 -22.29 -8.44 15.22
CA THR A 713 -23.38 -9.31 14.76
C THR A 713 -23.17 -9.72 13.30
N ILE A 714 -22.85 -8.77 12.41
CA ILE A 714 -22.63 -9.03 10.98
C ILE A 714 -21.41 -9.92 10.78
N ASN A 715 -20.29 -9.69 11.47
CA ASN A 715 -19.09 -10.51 11.34
C ASN A 715 -19.34 -11.95 11.83
N ALA A 716 -20.02 -12.14 12.95
CA ALA A 716 -20.41 -13.47 13.41
C ALA A 716 -21.34 -14.17 12.40
N MET A 717 -22.28 -13.42 11.80
CA MET A 717 -23.12 -13.93 10.72
C MET A 717 -22.30 -14.30 9.47
N ILE A 718 -21.28 -13.52 9.11
CA ILE A 718 -20.36 -13.82 7.99
C ILE A 718 -19.59 -15.10 8.26
N GLU A 719 -18.98 -15.24 9.43
CA GLU A 719 -18.25 -16.44 9.82
C GLU A 719 -19.15 -17.68 9.71
N LYS A 720 -20.39 -17.57 10.18
CA LYS A 720 -21.36 -18.66 10.05
C LYS A 720 -21.73 -18.96 8.60
N ILE A 721 -21.92 -17.94 7.76
CA ILE A 721 -22.18 -18.13 6.32
C ILE A 721 -20.99 -18.84 5.65
N VAL A 722 -19.76 -18.44 5.96
CA VAL A 722 -18.53 -19.06 5.40
C VAL A 722 -18.36 -20.49 5.89
N GLU A 723 -18.60 -20.76 7.18
CA GLU A 723 -18.59 -22.11 7.76
C GLU A 723 -19.58 -23.04 7.03
N LEU A 724 -20.82 -22.58 6.84
CA LEU A 724 -21.85 -23.34 6.13
C LEU A 724 -21.49 -23.57 4.66
N SER A 725 -20.92 -22.56 4.01
CA SER A 725 -20.45 -22.68 2.63
C SER A 725 -19.36 -23.75 2.48
N LYS A 726 -18.44 -23.88 3.44
CA LYS A 726 -17.40 -24.94 3.44
C LYS A 726 -18.00 -26.35 3.57
N GLN A 727 -19.18 -26.46 4.18
CA GLN A 727 -19.95 -27.71 4.30
C GLN A 727 -20.86 -27.97 3.08
N GLY A 728 -20.76 -27.16 2.03
CA GLY A 728 -21.63 -27.24 0.85
C GLY A 728 -23.06 -26.73 1.10
N LYS A 729 -23.32 -26.07 2.23
CA LYS A 729 -24.65 -25.54 2.60
C LYS A 729 -24.74 -24.05 2.28
N ARG A 730 -25.59 -23.67 1.34
CA ARG A 730 -25.79 -22.26 0.96
C ARG A 730 -26.87 -21.60 1.82
N VAL A 731 -26.55 -20.42 2.34
CA VAL A 731 -27.47 -19.58 3.15
C VAL A 731 -28.51 -18.88 2.28
N SER A 732 -28.18 -18.65 1.02
CA SER A 732 -29.05 -18.10 -0.02
C SER A 732 -28.56 -18.61 -1.36
N LEU A 733 -29.45 -18.79 -2.33
CA LEU A 733 -29.07 -19.15 -3.71
C LEU A 733 -28.14 -18.10 -4.32
N HIS A 734 -28.25 -16.83 -3.88
CA HIS A 734 -27.40 -15.73 -4.34
C HIS A 734 -26.10 -15.58 -3.56
N CYS A 735 -25.90 -16.34 -2.48
CA CYS A 735 -24.69 -16.24 -1.66
C CYS A 735 -23.73 -17.37 -2.02
N VAL A 736 -22.61 -17.02 -2.64
CA VAL A 736 -21.53 -17.95 -2.99
C VAL A 736 -20.19 -17.48 -2.41
N ALA A 737 -19.24 -18.40 -2.29
CA ALA A 737 -17.86 -18.05 -1.94
C ALA A 737 -17.23 -17.17 -3.02
N GLU A 738 -16.32 -16.27 -2.62
CA GLU A 738 -15.70 -15.31 -3.55
C GLU A 738 -14.93 -15.98 -4.69
N SER A 739 -14.42 -17.19 -4.50
CA SER A 739 -13.73 -17.98 -5.53
C SER A 739 -14.66 -18.61 -6.57
N GLU A 740 -15.94 -18.84 -6.25
CA GLU A 740 -16.96 -19.36 -7.18
C GLU A 740 -17.58 -18.25 -8.02
N TYR A 741 -17.52 -17.02 -7.51
CA TYR A 741 -18.13 -15.82 -8.04
C TYR A 741 -17.80 -15.51 -9.51
N ALA A 742 -16.57 -15.84 -9.94
CA ALA A 742 -16.10 -15.57 -11.30
C ALA A 742 -16.54 -16.61 -12.35
N LYS A 743 -17.04 -17.78 -11.93
CA LYS A 743 -17.30 -18.92 -12.82
C LYS A 743 -18.79 -19.09 -13.18
N LEU A 744 -19.68 -18.47 -12.41
CA LEU A 744 -21.13 -18.65 -12.53
C LEU A 744 -21.85 -17.32 -12.20
N ASN A 745 -22.64 -16.80 -13.14
CA ASN A 745 -23.57 -15.72 -12.82
C ASN A 745 -24.87 -16.31 -12.28
N ILE A 746 -25.25 -15.85 -11.10
CA ILE A 746 -26.51 -16.17 -10.46
C ILE A 746 -27.36 -14.90 -10.44
N ILE A 747 -28.53 -14.96 -11.05
CA ILE A 747 -29.45 -13.82 -11.19
C ILE A 747 -30.89 -14.25 -10.95
N ASP A 748 -31.70 -13.30 -10.49
CA ASP A 748 -33.15 -13.43 -10.49
C ASP A 748 -33.74 -12.46 -11.50
N VAL A 749 -34.64 -12.96 -12.34
CA VAL A 749 -35.41 -12.19 -13.29
C VAL A 749 -36.87 -12.14 -12.85
N SER A 750 -37.47 -10.95 -12.88
CA SER A 750 -38.89 -10.82 -12.57
C SER A 750 -39.75 -11.42 -13.68
N TYR A 751 -40.67 -12.32 -13.32
CA TYR A 751 -41.74 -12.77 -14.21
C TYR A 751 -42.95 -11.82 -14.23
N ILE A 752 -42.95 -10.79 -13.37
CA ILE A 752 -44.03 -9.79 -13.25
C ILE A 752 -43.60 -8.47 -13.91
N LYS A 753 -42.36 -8.03 -13.68
CA LYS A 753 -41.82 -6.79 -14.22
C LYS A 753 -41.07 -7.05 -15.53
N GLY A 754 -41.62 -6.57 -16.64
CA GLY A 754 -40.95 -6.53 -17.94
C GLY A 754 -41.25 -7.71 -18.87
N LEU A 755 -41.43 -8.92 -18.34
CA LEU A 755 -41.80 -10.09 -19.14
C LEU A 755 -43.33 -10.15 -19.37
N THR A 756 -43.73 -10.26 -20.63
CA THR A 756 -45.11 -10.51 -21.08
C THR A 756 -45.37 -12.00 -21.34
N ASP A 757 -44.41 -12.73 -21.92
CA ASP A 757 -44.44 -14.19 -22.09
C ASP A 757 -43.29 -14.83 -21.32
N TYR A 758 -43.46 -14.90 -20.00
CA TYR A 758 -42.47 -15.51 -19.10
C TYR A 758 -42.32 -17.02 -19.31
N LYS A 759 -43.34 -17.72 -19.83
CA LYS A 759 -43.28 -19.18 -20.03
C LYS A 759 -42.33 -19.50 -21.17
N LYS A 760 -42.53 -18.86 -22.32
CA LYS A 760 -41.65 -19.03 -23.47
C LYS A 760 -40.26 -18.50 -23.19
N PHE A 761 -40.12 -17.41 -22.42
CA PHE A 761 -38.83 -16.91 -21.98
C PHE A 761 -38.02 -17.95 -21.21
N ILE A 762 -38.62 -18.64 -20.22
CA ILE A 762 -37.94 -19.67 -19.42
C ILE A 762 -37.46 -20.82 -20.31
N LEU A 763 -38.30 -21.27 -21.24
CA LEU A 763 -37.95 -22.33 -22.20
C LEU A 763 -36.81 -21.89 -23.12
N ASP A 764 -36.85 -20.66 -23.64
CA ASP A 764 -35.83 -20.12 -24.52
C ASP A 764 -34.49 -19.90 -23.82
N VAL A 765 -34.51 -19.49 -22.54
CA VAL A 765 -33.29 -19.43 -21.71
C VAL A 765 -32.72 -20.83 -21.50
N ALA A 766 -33.55 -21.83 -21.20
CA ALA A 766 -33.10 -23.20 -20.93
C ALA A 766 -32.40 -23.87 -22.13
N ASN A 767 -32.70 -23.43 -23.34
CA ASN A 767 -32.08 -23.91 -24.58
C ASN A 767 -30.61 -23.53 -24.72
N ASP A 768 -30.12 -22.53 -23.99
CA ASP A 768 -28.69 -22.18 -24.03
C ASP A 768 -27.85 -23.23 -23.26
N SER A 769 -26.77 -23.69 -23.88
CA SER A 769 -25.89 -24.70 -23.29
C SER A 769 -25.16 -24.19 -22.04
N SER A 770 -24.95 -22.88 -21.94
CA SER A 770 -24.29 -22.22 -20.80
C SER A 770 -25.19 -22.13 -19.57
N VAL A 771 -26.51 -22.21 -19.74
CA VAL A 771 -27.45 -22.21 -18.61
C VAL A 771 -27.31 -23.54 -17.88
N PHE A 772 -27.02 -23.46 -16.59
CA PHE A 772 -26.82 -24.61 -15.73
C PHE A 772 -28.11 -25.02 -15.03
N LYS A 773 -28.85 -24.05 -14.49
CA LYS A 773 -30.05 -24.28 -13.70
C LYS A 773 -31.02 -23.11 -13.81
N ILE A 774 -32.32 -23.41 -13.82
CA ILE A 774 -33.40 -22.44 -13.67
C ILE A 774 -34.32 -22.93 -12.54
N ILE A 775 -34.76 -22.03 -11.65
CA ILE A 775 -35.80 -22.28 -10.65
C ILE A 775 -36.91 -21.22 -10.82
N HIS A 776 -38.18 -21.61 -10.82
CA HIS A 776 -39.29 -20.66 -11.04
C HIS A 776 -40.57 -21.01 -10.26
N PRO A 777 -41.44 -20.01 -9.99
CA PRO A 777 -42.70 -20.22 -9.28
C PRO A 777 -43.92 -20.55 -10.14
N ILE A 778 -43.76 -20.63 -11.47
CA ILE A 778 -44.90 -20.83 -12.38
C ILE A 778 -45.31 -22.32 -12.45
N LYS A 779 -46.39 -22.69 -11.76
CA LYS A 779 -46.92 -24.07 -11.69
C LYS A 779 -47.15 -24.74 -13.05
N SER A 780 -47.60 -23.99 -14.05
CA SER A 780 -47.95 -24.55 -15.37
C SER A 780 -46.76 -24.98 -16.23
N ILE A 781 -45.52 -24.61 -15.87
CA ILE A 781 -44.32 -25.02 -16.61
C ILE A 781 -43.77 -26.35 -16.08
N GLY A 782 -43.89 -26.59 -14.77
CA GLY A 782 -43.37 -27.80 -14.12
C GLY A 782 -41.84 -27.90 -14.12
N THR A 783 -41.32 -29.06 -13.73
CA THR A 783 -39.87 -29.37 -13.73
C THR A 783 -39.51 -30.16 -14.98
N SER A 784 -38.49 -29.73 -15.72
CA SER A 784 -37.98 -30.44 -16.90
C SER A 784 -36.52 -30.08 -17.20
N GLY A 785 -35.65 -31.10 -17.23
CA GLY A 785 -34.22 -30.93 -17.52
C GLY A 785 -33.54 -29.94 -16.55
N LYS A 786 -33.11 -28.78 -17.07
CA LYS A 786 -32.46 -27.72 -16.29
C LYS A 786 -33.45 -26.83 -15.51
N ILE A 787 -34.75 -26.96 -15.77
CA ILE A 787 -35.84 -26.15 -15.24
C ILE A 787 -36.45 -26.85 -14.03
N ASN A 788 -36.52 -26.17 -12.88
CA ASN A 788 -37.06 -26.69 -11.63
C ASN A 788 -38.21 -25.81 -11.14
N TYR A 789 -39.36 -26.41 -10.84
CA TYR A 789 -40.49 -25.70 -10.25
C TYR A 789 -40.37 -25.65 -8.73
N ASP A 790 -40.54 -24.45 -8.15
CA ASP A 790 -40.65 -24.20 -6.72
C ASP A 790 -41.62 -23.03 -6.48
N GLU A 791 -42.79 -23.32 -5.90
CA GLU A 791 -43.83 -22.32 -5.59
C GLU A 791 -43.36 -21.24 -4.61
N GLY A 792 -42.32 -21.53 -3.81
CA GLY A 792 -41.74 -20.59 -2.85
C GLY A 792 -40.81 -19.54 -3.45
N GLU A 793 -40.43 -19.65 -4.73
CA GLU A 793 -39.51 -18.71 -5.36
C GLU A 793 -40.17 -17.37 -5.73
N PRO A 794 -39.62 -16.22 -5.32
CA PRO A 794 -40.23 -14.92 -5.62
C PRO A 794 -39.96 -14.44 -7.06
N ALA A 795 -39.05 -15.09 -7.79
CA ALA A 795 -38.60 -14.68 -9.12
C ALA A 795 -38.11 -15.89 -9.94
N ILE A 796 -37.76 -15.67 -11.21
CA ILE A 796 -37.12 -16.70 -12.05
C ILE A 796 -35.62 -16.67 -11.72
N HIS A 797 -35.16 -17.66 -10.96
CA HIS A 797 -33.76 -17.86 -10.63
C HIS A 797 -33.03 -18.51 -11.81
N ILE A 798 -31.90 -17.96 -12.23
CA ILE A 798 -31.12 -18.45 -13.37
C ILE A 798 -29.63 -18.50 -13.00
N GLU A 799 -29.01 -19.66 -13.18
CA GLU A 799 -27.57 -19.88 -13.03
C GLU A 799 -26.93 -20.10 -14.41
N ILE A 800 -25.98 -19.24 -14.79
CA ILE A 800 -25.34 -19.24 -16.12
C ILE A 800 -23.82 -19.37 -15.96
N LYS A 801 -23.23 -20.40 -16.59
CA LYS A 801 -21.78 -20.60 -16.63
C LYS A 801 -21.11 -19.52 -17.46
N GLN A 802 -20.08 -18.89 -16.89
CA GLN A 802 -19.35 -17.79 -17.53
C GLN A 802 -18.28 -18.32 -18.47
#